data_AF-A0A2W7SZD1-F1
#
_entry.id   AF-A0A2W7SZD1-F1
#
_cell.length_a   1.000
_cell.length_b   1.000
_cell.length_c   1.000
_cell.angle_alpha   90.00
_cell.angle_beta   90.00
_cell.angle_gamma   90.00
#
_symmetry.space_group_name_H-M   'P 1'
#
loop_
_entity.id
_entity.type
_entity.pdbx_description
1 polymer ?
#
loop_
_entity_poly.entity_id
_entity_poly.type
_entity_poly.pdbx_seq_one_letter_code
_entity_poly.pdbx_strand_id
1 'polypeptide(L)'
;MSQRLRLSLRAAVAALPLGCTLAGASAAQDLISFAVVSGATITNTGPTTITGNIALSPGTSFTGNTEVTLSGPGNAIYLTDAVAGRIKNDLATLYNVLAARPTSAMGDLTGQALGNRTLVAGVYNYATSANLAGGETLTLDGGGDPDALFIINIGTTLTAGSASRIVLTNEAQGGNVFFRVGTSATINTTAALVGQILALDSITMNTSATVNCGAVLARNGAVTLDTNTIEVCTLAAAEFDPTPEEGAFSDNESAVAGALSDYVADGGELPTSFAILAATQSGDELAATLSQLSGEVATGVAPTVMQSMDDFLDTVLRSTRQPFAPAVPSDPGVPVGWVPEKINAAYSSKYDREAPAAAPAFAYAAAEPRNWDMWLSGYGSRNVIDGDASMGSGELTSNNRGVAAGLVYSPGDGASFGLSLSSAKSDFDIADGAGSGESDSLFLALSARKAMDAFYVEGALAFGRSDISTDRTVTVAGEDRFTGEATADSVAAHVEAGYRIGRFTPFAGLRAQSIKTPAYSETLRSGADTFGLRYEAETRRSLRSELGVAFEWPAGASNRPTLGLRAAWAHEFEEGDASDRSFLTIPDVSFPVSGATRDRDALLLSASVGMAAGNGVYIDGTVNGEYSGNSSDLSGSLRIGYQW
;
A
#
# COMPACT_ATOMS: atom_id res chain seq x y z
N MET A 1 6.76 -12.34 -57.38
CA MET A 1 6.47 -10.98 -57.87
C MET A 1 5.23 -10.49 -57.14
N SER A 2 5.41 -9.87 -55.97
CA SER A 2 4.31 -9.38 -55.13
C SER A 2 4.77 -8.10 -54.44
N GLN A 3 3.88 -7.11 -54.55
CA GLN A 3 4.13 -5.69 -54.37
C GLN A 3 4.31 -5.28 -52.91
N ARG A 4 5.20 -4.30 -52.71
CA ARG A 4 5.38 -3.54 -51.49
C ARG A 4 4.19 -2.59 -51.31
N LEU A 5 3.55 -2.59 -50.14
CA LEU A 5 2.72 -1.48 -49.68
C LEU A 5 3.29 -0.99 -48.35
N ARG A 6 3.89 0.20 -48.38
CA ARG A 6 4.18 1.00 -47.18
C ARG A 6 2.90 1.73 -46.81
N LEU A 7 2.42 1.56 -45.57
CA LEU A 7 1.41 2.45 -45.00
C LEU A 7 1.97 3.03 -43.70
N SER A 8 2.42 4.27 -43.80
CA SER A 8 2.75 5.14 -42.69
C SER A 8 1.46 5.75 -42.14
N LEU A 9 1.15 5.52 -40.87
CA LEU A 9 0.12 6.27 -40.15
C LEU A 9 0.78 7.08 -39.04
N ARG A 10 0.97 8.38 -39.30
CA ARG A 10 1.31 9.39 -38.30
C ARG A 10 0.00 9.80 -37.61
N ALA A 11 -0.16 9.49 -36.34
CA ALA A 11 -1.22 10.07 -35.52
C ALA A 11 -0.75 11.46 -35.06
N ALA A 12 -1.44 12.50 -35.54
CA ALA A 12 -1.25 13.88 -35.08
C ALA A 12 -2.03 14.08 -33.77
N VAL A 13 -1.29 14.36 -32.69
CA VAL A 13 -1.87 14.81 -31.42
C VAL A 13 -2.24 16.28 -31.59
N ALA A 14 -3.53 16.57 -31.68
CA ALA A 14 -4.06 17.93 -31.63
C ALA A 14 -4.34 18.28 -30.16
N ALA A 15 -3.43 19.01 -29.53
CA ALA A 15 -3.65 19.61 -28.22
C ALA A 15 -4.58 20.83 -28.37
N LEU A 16 -5.81 20.70 -27.88
CA LEU A 16 -6.75 21.81 -27.70
C LEU A 16 -6.51 22.41 -26.31
N PRO A 17 -6.27 23.73 -26.16
CA PRO A 17 -6.26 24.36 -24.86
C PRO A 17 -7.71 24.54 -24.41
N LEU A 18 -8.20 23.63 -23.57
CA LEU A 18 -9.39 23.88 -22.76
C LEU A 18 -9.00 24.86 -21.65
N GLY A 19 -9.12 26.15 -21.93
CA GLY A 19 -9.15 27.19 -20.92
C GLY A 19 -10.46 27.08 -20.14
N CYS A 20 -10.49 26.22 -19.12
CA CYS A 20 -11.52 26.25 -18.11
C CYS A 20 -11.21 27.43 -17.19
N THR A 21 -11.91 28.54 -17.37
CA THR A 21 -11.94 29.61 -16.36
C THR A 21 -12.69 29.08 -15.16
N LEU A 22 -11.96 28.58 -14.15
CA LEU A 22 -12.50 28.33 -12.82
C LEU A 22 -12.97 29.67 -12.26
N ALA A 23 -14.29 29.82 -12.14
CA ALA A 23 -14.87 30.85 -11.31
C ALA A 23 -14.39 30.66 -9.87
N GLY A 24 -14.08 31.77 -9.21
CA GLY A 24 -13.36 31.82 -7.92
C GLY A 24 -13.96 30.94 -6.82
N ALA A 25 -13.06 30.51 -5.95
CA ALA A 25 -13.26 29.77 -4.71
C ALA A 25 -14.67 29.94 -4.09
N SER A 26 -15.47 28.88 -4.19
CA SER A 26 -16.55 28.61 -3.25
C SER A 26 -15.88 28.24 -1.93
N ALA A 27 -16.10 29.04 -0.89
CA ALA A 27 -15.62 28.77 0.47
C ALA A 27 -15.84 27.31 0.87
N ALA A 28 -14.84 26.75 1.56
CA ALA A 28 -14.67 25.33 1.87
C ALA A 28 -15.94 24.68 2.42
N GLN A 29 -16.30 23.52 1.84
CA GLN A 29 -17.29 22.61 2.43
C GLN A 29 -16.61 21.70 3.46
N ASP A 30 -15.99 22.32 4.46
CA ASP A 30 -15.40 21.66 5.62
C ASP A 30 -16.37 21.68 6.80
N LEU A 31 -16.28 20.72 7.71
CA LEU A 31 -17.12 20.56 8.90
C LEU A 31 -17.17 21.84 9.73
N ILE A 32 -16.07 22.58 9.79
CA ILE A 32 -15.96 23.81 10.57
C ILE A 32 -16.89 24.93 10.08
N SER A 33 -17.31 24.90 8.82
CA SER A 33 -18.27 25.86 8.26
C SER A 33 -19.73 25.57 8.66
N PHE A 34 -20.01 24.43 9.30
CA PHE A 34 -21.37 23.98 9.63
C PHE A 34 -21.75 24.36 11.06
N ALA A 35 -22.79 25.18 11.18
CA ALA A 35 -23.38 25.57 12.47
C ALA A 35 -24.28 24.47 13.04
N VAL A 36 -24.96 23.72 12.16
CA VAL A 36 -25.90 22.66 12.55
C VAL A 36 -25.67 21.43 11.69
N VAL A 37 -25.44 20.29 12.34
CA VAL A 37 -25.38 18.98 11.68
C VAL A 37 -26.31 18.03 12.44
N SER A 38 -27.15 17.27 11.74
CA SER A 38 -28.05 16.30 12.36
C SER A 38 -28.08 14.96 11.63
N GLY A 39 -28.16 13.87 12.40
CA GLY A 39 -28.32 12.50 11.90
C GLY A 39 -29.77 12.10 11.58
N ALA A 40 -30.75 12.79 12.19
CA ALA A 40 -32.17 12.42 12.11
C ALA A 40 -33.06 13.59 11.63
N THR A 41 -33.80 14.22 12.53
CA THR A 41 -34.70 15.33 12.17
C THR A 41 -34.16 16.63 12.72
N ILE A 42 -34.29 17.72 11.94
CA ILE A 42 -34.14 19.08 12.46
C ILE A 42 -35.54 19.64 12.71
N THR A 43 -35.79 20.12 13.92
CA THR A 43 -37.06 20.78 14.30
C THR A 43 -36.75 22.18 14.78
N ASN A 44 -37.35 23.19 14.17
CA ASN A 44 -37.28 24.57 14.63
C ASN A 44 -38.68 25.07 15.02
N THR A 45 -38.77 25.76 16.16
CA THR A 45 -39.97 26.47 16.61
C THR A 45 -39.63 27.94 16.85
N GLY A 46 -40.28 28.86 16.15
CA GLY A 46 -40.03 30.28 16.32
C GLY A 46 -38.77 30.79 15.60
N PRO A 47 -38.54 32.12 15.64
CA PRO A 47 -37.51 32.77 14.82
C PRO A 47 -36.08 32.42 15.27
N THR A 48 -35.36 31.65 14.46
CA THR A 48 -33.98 31.23 14.73
C THR A 48 -33.03 31.85 13.72
N THR A 49 -31.88 32.32 14.17
CA THR A 49 -30.80 32.86 13.32
C THR A 49 -29.59 31.94 13.35
N ILE A 50 -29.08 31.57 12.18
CA ILE A 50 -27.91 30.71 12.03
C ILE A 50 -26.90 31.39 11.12
N THR A 51 -25.68 31.60 11.60
CA THR A 51 -24.53 32.04 10.80
C THR A 51 -23.63 30.82 10.60
N GLY A 52 -23.78 30.16 9.46
CA GLY A 52 -23.06 28.94 9.07
C GLY A 52 -23.94 28.00 8.25
N ASN A 53 -23.34 26.93 7.73
CA ASN A 53 -24.04 25.90 6.94
C ASN A 53 -24.86 24.95 7.82
N ILE A 54 -25.85 24.28 7.19
CA ILE A 54 -26.64 23.22 7.82
C ILE A 54 -26.51 21.93 7.02
N ALA A 55 -26.21 20.81 7.67
CA ALA A 55 -26.22 19.48 7.07
C ALA A 55 -27.21 18.55 7.76
N LEU A 56 -27.96 17.78 6.96
CA LEU A 56 -28.83 16.71 7.43
C LEU A 56 -28.64 15.46 6.59
N SER A 57 -28.18 14.38 7.24
CA SER A 57 -28.06 13.05 6.62
C SER A 57 -27.86 11.98 7.71
N PRO A 58 -28.40 10.76 7.58
CA PRO A 58 -29.28 10.28 6.50
C PRO A 58 -30.75 10.70 6.66
N GLY A 59 -31.10 11.38 7.75
CA GLY A 59 -32.44 11.90 7.94
C GLY A 59 -32.87 12.90 6.86
N THR A 60 -34.18 13.08 6.69
CA THR A 60 -34.75 13.77 5.53
C THR A 60 -35.67 14.93 5.89
N SER A 61 -35.92 15.14 7.19
CA SER A 61 -36.94 16.09 7.66
C SER A 61 -36.31 17.28 8.37
N PHE A 62 -36.57 18.48 7.83
CA PHE A 62 -36.30 19.75 8.50
C PHE A 62 -37.61 20.54 8.63
N THR A 63 -38.21 20.51 9.82
CA THR A 63 -39.48 21.19 10.13
C THR A 63 -39.22 22.58 10.71
N GLY A 64 -40.06 23.57 10.37
CA GLY A 64 -39.92 24.95 10.84
C GLY A 64 -38.81 25.76 10.16
N ASN A 65 -38.27 25.29 9.03
CA ASN A 65 -37.18 25.96 8.29
C ASN A 65 -37.55 27.37 7.78
N THR A 66 -38.83 27.67 7.58
CA THR A 66 -39.31 29.00 7.16
C THR A 66 -39.10 30.08 8.21
N GLU A 67 -38.89 29.68 9.48
CA GLU A 67 -38.59 30.58 10.59
C GLU A 67 -37.08 30.64 10.89
N VAL A 68 -36.25 29.96 10.08
CA VAL A 68 -34.79 30.01 10.17
C VAL A 68 -34.24 31.03 9.20
N THR A 69 -33.46 31.97 9.71
CA THR A 69 -32.71 32.95 8.92
C THR A 69 -31.24 32.52 8.88
N LEU A 70 -30.72 32.23 7.67
CA LEU A 70 -29.29 32.07 7.46
C LEU A 70 -28.66 33.46 7.25
N SER A 71 -27.73 33.84 8.13
CA SER A 71 -27.00 35.10 8.04
C SER A 71 -25.60 34.85 7.48
N GLY A 72 -25.06 35.79 6.71
CA GLY A 72 -23.72 35.72 6.13
C GLY A 72 -23.68 35.18 4.68
N PRO A 73 -22.67 35.59 3.89
CA PRO A 73 -22.54 35.17 2.49
C PRO A 73 -22.14 33.69 2.40
N GLY A 74 -22.69 32.97 1.41
CA GLY A 74 -22.28 31.60 1.09
C GLY A 74 -22.90 30.49 1.94
N ASN A 75 -23.66 30.83 2.99
CA ASN A 75 -24.31 29.84 3.85
C ASN A 75 -25.49 29.15 3.17
N ALA A 76 -25.55 27.83 3.29
CA ALA A 76 -26.52 26.97 2.61
C ALA A 76 -27.02 25.81 3.49
N ILE A 77 -28.11 25.19 3.03
CA ILE A 77 -28.72 23.99 3.64
C ILE A 77 -28.48 22.82 2.71
N TYR A 78 -27.85 21.78 3.23
CA TYR A 78 -27.52 20.53 2.55
C TYR A 78 -28.36 19.41 3.16
N LEU A 79 -29.29 18.84 2.39
CA LEU A 79 -30.19 17.78 2.86
C LEU A 79 -29.98 16.54 2.01
N THR A 80 -29.51 15.45 2.62
CA THR A 80 -29.37 14.12 2.00
C THR A 80 -28.51 14.08 0.73
N ASP A 81 -27.71 15.12 0.47
CA ASP A 81 -26.80 15.18 -0.67
C ASP A 81 -25.40 14.65 -0.31
N ALA A 82 -24.50 14.63 -1.30
CA ALA A 82 -23.14 14.16 -1.11
C ALA A 82 -22.34 15.02 -0.11
N VAL A 83 -22.66 16.32 0.00
CA VAL A 83 -22.02 17.23 0.95
C VAL A 83 -22.43 16.89 2.36
N ALA A 84 -23.74 16.79 2.61
CA ALA A 84 -24.28 16.37 3.89
C ALA A 84 -23.74 14.98 4.29
N GLY A 85 -23.64 14.05 3.34
CA GLY A 85 -23.01 12.74 3.56
C GLY A 85 -21.55 12.84 4.03
N ARG A 86 -20.72 13.63 3.33
CA ARG A 86 -19.31 13.86 3.70
C ARG A 86 -19.16 14.49 5.08
N ILE A 87 -19.89 15.58 5.34
CA ILE A 87 -19.84 16.30 6.63
C ILE A 87 -20.26 15.43 7.81
N LYS A 88 -21.17 14.47 7.60
CA LYS A 88 -21.53 13.46 8.61
C LYS A 88 -20.37 12.52 8.93
N ASN A 89 -19.57 12.14 7.94
CA ASN A 89 -18.38 11.32 8.14
C ASN A 89 -17.30 12.13 8.87
N ASP A 90 -17.02 13.36 8.44
CA ASP A 90 -16.03 14.21 9.10
C ASP A 90 -16.40 14.47 10.57
N LEU A 91 -17.70 14.64 10.87
CA LEU A 91 -18.21 14.72 12.24
C LEU A 91 -17.95 13.44 13.03
N ALA A 92 -18.08 12.26 12.40
CA ALA A 92 -17.79 10.99 13.05
C ALA A 92 -16.29 10.84 13.35
N THR A 93 -15.41 11.21 12.41
CA THR A 93 -13.96 11.26 12.61
C THR A 93 -13.61 12.16 13.78
N LEU A 94 -14.07 13.42 13.75
CA LEU A 94 -13.82 14.39 14.81
C LEU A 94 -14.30 13.89 16.18
N TYR A 95 -15.51 13.34 16.24
CA TYR A 95 -16.07 12.78 17.47
C TYR A 95 -15.17 11.68 18.06
N ASN A 96 -14.61 10.82 17.22
CA ASN A 96 -13.74 9.73 17.66
C ASN A 96 -12.32 10.21 18.02
N VAL A 97 -11.74 11.15 17.26
CA VAL A 97 -10.45 11.79 17.59
C VAL A 97 -10.51 12.39 19.00
N LEU A 98 -11.56 13.19 19.27
CA LEU A 98 -11.79 13.80 20.58
C LEU A 98 -11.94 12.77 21.69
N ALA A 99 -12.70 11.70 21.44
CA ALA A 99 -12.93 10.62 22.40
C ALA A 99 -11.66 9.83 22.74
N ALA A 100 -10.72 9.73 21.80
CA ALA A 100 -9.46 9.04 21.97
C ALA A 100 -8.37 9.88 22.67
N ARG A 101 -8.61 11.18 22.92
CA ARG A 101 -7.59 12.05 23.53
C ARG A 101 -7.35 11.68 25.00
N PRO A 102 -6.08 11.53 25.41
CA PRO A 102 -5.75 11.23 26.80
C PRO A 102 -6.17 12.39 27.73
N THR A 103 -6.63 12.04 28.93
CA THR A 103 -7.00 13.05 29.94
C THR A 103 -5.77 13.85 30.36
N SER A 104 -5.86 15.18 30.39
CA SER A 104 -4.80 16.01 30.96
C SER A 104 -4.64 15.77 32.47
N ALA A 105 -3.49 16.16 33.02
CA ALA A 105 -3.28 16.13 34.46
C ALA A 105 -4.37 16.94 35.17
N MET A 106 -5.00 16.35 36.20
CA MET A 106 -6.17 16.93 36.89
C MET A 106 -7.41 17.17 36.01
N GLY A 107 -7.47 16.55 34.83
CA GLY A 107 -8.58 16.67 33.88
C GLY A 107 -9.80 15.80 34.21
N ASP A 108 -9.71 14.85 35.13
CA ASP A 108 -10.89 14.08 35.57
C ASP A 108 -11.76 14.92 36.51
N LEU A 109 -12.88 15.39 35.97
CA LEU A 109 -13.86 16.22 36.66
C LEU A 109 -15.13 15.43 37.01
N THR A 110 -15.09 14.10 36.92
CA THR A 110 -16.24 13.23 37.21
C THR A 110 -16.86 13.54 38.57
N GLY A 111 -18.17 13.80 38.58
CA GLY A 111 -18.93 14.14 39.79
C GLY A 111 -18.75 15.57 40.30
N GLN A 112 -17.95 16.41 39.62
CA GLN A 112 -17.76 17.81 39.97
C GLN A 112 -18.68 18.72 39.15
N ALA A 113 -19.03 19.90 39.66
CA ALA A 113 -19.78 20.89 38.87
C ALA A 113 -18.92 21.46 37.74
N LEU A 114 -19.49 21.69 36.55
CA LEU A 114 -18.78 22.34 35.43
C LEU A 114 -18.74 23.87 35.61
N GLY A 115 -19.77 24.44 36.26
CA GLY A 115 -19.86 25.87 36.53
C GLY A 115 -18.93 26.37 37.63
N ASN A 116 -18.70 27.68 37.62
CA ASN A 116 -17.82 28.44 38.52
C ASN A 116 -16.37 27.96 38.49
N ARG A 117 -15.93 27.41 37.36
CA ARG A 117 -14.56 26.98 37.11
C ARG A 117 -13.86 27.88 36.12
N THR A 118 -12.55 27.95 36.26
CA THR A 118 -11.63 28.41 35.21
C THR A 118 -10.83 27.21 34.77
N LEU A 119 -10.99 26.81 33.52
CA LEU A 119 -10.20 25.76 32.89
C LEU A 119 -9.14 26.41 32.00
N VAL A 120 -7.95 25.83 31.99
CA VAL A 120 -6.87 26.18 31.04
C VAL A 120 -6.93 25.21 29.86
N ALA A 121 -6.06 25.39 28.86
CA ALA A 121 -5.98 24.45 27.75
C ALA A 121 -5.76 23.00 28.25
N GLY A 122 -6.48 22.04 27.67
CA GLY A 122 -6.39 20.64 28.03
C GLY A 122 -7.64 19.80 27.75
N VAL A 123 -7.51 18.51 28.07
CA VAL A 123 -8.54 17.48 27.93
C VAL A 123 -9.15 17.16 29.31
N TYR A 124 -10.44 17.43 29.44
CA TYR A 124 -11.24 17.26 30.64
C TYR A 124 -12.29 16.17 30.44
N ASN A 125 -12.39 15.24 31.40
CA ASN A 125 -13.25 14.08 31.30
C ASN A 125 -14.28 14.02 32.41
N TYR A 126 -15.51 13.69 32.02
CA TYR A 126 -16.62 13.33 32.90
C TYR A 126 -17.07 11.92 32.53
N ALA A 127 -16.88 10.93 33.41
CA ALA A 127 -17.30 9.56 33.13
C ALA A 127 -18.83 9.40 33.00
N THR A 128 -19.60 10.32 33.58
CA THR A 128 -21.07 10.35 33.54
C THR A 128 -21.57 11.63 32.87
N SER A 129 -22.42 12.41 33.55
CA SER A 129 -22.94 13.66 33.04
C SER A 129 -22.08 14.84 33.48
N ALA A 130 -22.12 15.91 32.70
CA ALA A 130 -21.62 17.22 33.10
C ALA A 130 -22.81 18.20 33.16
N ASN A 131 -22.85 19.01 34.21
CA ASN A 131 -23.89 20.00 34.42
C ASN A 131 -23.25 21.36 34.69
N LEU A 132 -23.58 22.33 33.85
CA LEU A 132 -23.35 23.74 34.09
C LEU A 132 -24.66 24.31 34.65
N ALA A 133 -24.75 24.53 35.96
CA ALA A 133 -26.04 24.84 36.57
C ALA A 133 -26.54 26.24 36.17
N GLY A 134 -27.84 26.48 36.36
CA GLY A 134 -28.46 27.73 35.94
C GLY A 134 -27.82 28.96 36.59
N GLY A 135 -27.50 29.96 35.78
CA GLY A 135 -26.83 31.19 36.20
C GLY A 135 -25.33 31.05 36.51
N GLU A 136 -24.75 29.85 36.43
CA GLU A 136 -23.31 29.66 36.62
C GLU A 136 -22.51 30.01 35.37
N THR A 137 -21.22 30.29 35.56
CA THR A 137 -20.28 30.61 34.48
C THR A 137 -19.13 29.62 34.46
N LEU A 138 -18.85 29.02 33.30
CA LEU A 138 -17.59 28.35 33.01
C LEU A 138 -16.67 29.34 32.30
N THR A 139 -15.45 29.51 32.81
CA THR A 139 -14.41 30.35 32.19
C THR A 139 -13.38 29.45 31.54
N LEU A 140 -13.04 29.73 30.29
CA LEU A 140 -11.96 29.09 29.55
C LEU A 140 -10.84 30.13 29.36
N ASP A 141 -9.66 29.83 29.88
CA ASP A 141 -8.51 30.71 29.94
C ASP A 141 -7.43 30.18 29.00
N GLY A 142 -7.20 30.90 27.89
CA GLY A 142 -6.23 30.52 26.87
C GLY A 142 -4.78 30.75 27.30
N GLY A 143 -4.54 31.40 28.45
CA GLY A 143 -3.18 31.65 28.93
C GLY A 143 -2.34 32.59 28.06
N GLY A 144 -2.96 33.31 27.11
CA GLY A 144 -2.26 34.11 26.10
C GLY A 144 -1.79 33.30 24.89
N ASP A 145 -2.41 32.14 24.64
CA ASP A 145 -2.20 31.31 23.47
C ASP A 145 -3.50 31.30 22.63
N PRO A 146 -3.50 31.83 21.39
CA PRO A 146 -4.65 31.81 20.50
C PRO A 146 -5.05 30.39 20.05
N ASP A 147 -4.12 29.43 20.11
CA ASP A 147 -4.32 28.04 19.71
C ASP A 147 -4.69 27.13 20.89
N ALA A 148 -4.93 27.73 22.07
CA ALA A 148 -5.33 27.02 23.29
C ALA A 148 -6.56 26.14 23.05
N LEU A 149 -6.34 24.82 23.18
CA LEU A 149 -7.35 23.79 22.90
C LEU A 149 -8.04 23.31 24.18
N PHE A 150 -9.37 23.27 24.17
CA PHE A 150 -10.20 22.78 25.28
C PHE A 150 -11.07 21.63 24.80
N ILE A 151 -10.82 20.43 25.31
CA ILE A 151 -11.64 19.24 24.99
C ILE A 151 -12.34 18.80 26.26
N ILE A 152 -13.68 18.82 26.26
CA ILE A 152 -14.51 18.36 27.37
C ILE A 152 -15.26 17.11 26.90
N ASN A 153 -14.75 15.92 27.23
CA ASN A 153 -15.44 14.67 26.94
C ASN A 153 -16.38 14.29 28.09
N ILE A 154 -17.63 14.03 27.74
CA ILE A 154 -18.72 13.74 28.66
C ILE A 154 -19.27 12.35 28.28
N GLY A 155 -19.26 11.44 29.25
CA GLY A 155 -19.66 10.05 29.06
C GLY A 155 -21.12 9.87 28.69
N THR A 156 -22.00 10.73 29.22
CA THR A 156 -23.45 10.71 28.92
C THR A 156 -23.96 12.08 28.48
N THR A 157 -24.60 12.84 29.37
CA THR A 157 -25.41 14.00 29.02
C THR A 157 -24.72 15.30 29.45
N LEU A 158 -24.75 16.30 28.56
CA LEU A 158 -24.43 17.69 28.89
C LEU A 158 -25.73 18.45 29.18
N THR A 159 -25.81 19.09 30.34
CA THR A 159 -26.90 20.05 30.63
C THR A 159 -26.31 21.42 30.91
N ALA A 160 -26.67 22.41 30.10
CA ALA A 160 -26.48 23.82 30.41
C ALA A 160 -27.80 24.38 30.94
N GLY A 161 -27.82 24.74 32.22
CA GLY A 161 -28.99 25.29 32.91
C GLY A 161 -29.35 26.69 32.41
N SER A 162 -30.57 27.15 32.72
CA SER A 162 -31.05 28.44 32.25
C SER A 162 -30.14 29.59 32.67
N ALA A 163 -29.88 30.53 31.77
CA ALA A 163 -29.00 31.69 31.98
C ALA A 163 -27.54 31.36 32.33
N SER A 164 -27.11 30.09 32.19
CA SER A 164 -25.70 29.71 32.32
C SER A 164 -24.85 30.25 31.17
N ARG A 165 -23.54 30.39 31.39
CA ARG A 165 -22.62 31.05 30.44
C ARG A 165 -21.29 30.33 30.31
N ILE A 166 -20.72 30.33 29.10
CA ILE A 166 -19.31 30.05 28.87
C ILE A 166 -18.64 31.36 28.46
N VAL A 167 -17.53 31.69 29.09
CA VAL A 167 -16.76 32.92 28.82
C VAL A 167 -15.33 32.54 28.45
N LEU A 168 -14.85 33.10 27.34
CA LEU A 168 -13.46 32.97 26.91
C LEU A 168 -12.64 34.14 27.45
N THR A 169 -11.42 33.86 27.90
CA THR A 169 -10.47 34.83 28.45
C THR A 169 -9.06 34.53 27.98
N ASN A 170 -8.18 35.54 28.02
CA ASN A 170 -6.76 35.44 27.67
C ASN A 170 -6.51 34.66 26.37
N GLU A 171 -7.09 35.15 25.27
CA GLU A 171 -6.91 34.64 23.91
C GLU A 171 -7.53 33.27 23.59
N ALA A 172 -8.25 32.64 24.53
CA ALA A 172 -9.05 31.47 24.20
C ALA A 172 -10.02 31.76 23.04
N GLN A 173 -10.07 30.85 22.06
CA GLN A 173 -10.93 30.95 20.87
C GLN A 173 -12.03 29.90 20.86
N GLY A 174 -13.25 30.29 20.48
CA GLY A 174 -14.41 29.41 20.54
C GLY A 174 -14.34 28.21 19.60
N GLY A 175 -13.63 28.32 18.46
CA GLY A 175 -13.43 27.19 17.55
C GLY A 175 -12.44 26.13 18.06
N ASN A 176 -11.72 26.41 19.15
CA ASN A 176 -10.83 25.47 19.82
C ASN A 176 -11.47 24.83 21.07
N VAL A 177 -12.81 24.92 21.20
CA VAL A 177 -13.55 24.45 22.38
C VAL A 177 -14.53 23.34 21.99
N PHE A 178 -14.21 22.10 22.32
CA PHE A 178 -14.98 20.94 21.93
C PHE A 178 -15.68 20.29 23.12
N PHE A 179 -16.99 20.10 23.01
CA PHE A 179 -17.78 19.29 23.92
C PHE A 179 -18.21 18.01 23.22
N ARG A 180 -17.56 16.89 23.55
CA ARG A 180 -17.95 15.57 23.05
C ARG A 180 -18.89 14.93 24.05
N VAL A 181 -20.13 14.69 23.66
CA VAL A 181 -21.22 14.25 24.55
C VAL A 181 -21.67 12.84 24.15
N GLY A 182 -21.53 11.89 25.07
CA GLY A 182 -21.76 10.46 24.84
C GLY A 182 -23.22 10.07 24.57
N THR A 183 -24.18 10.91 24.95
CA THR A 183 -25.59 10.76 24.56
C THR A 183 -26.11 12.07 23.97
N SER A 184 -26.84 12.86 24.75
CA SER A 184 -27.53 14.07 24.28
C SER A 184 -27.10 15.32 25.06
N ALA A 185 -27.22 16.48 24.43
CA ALA A 185 -26.99 17.77 25.07
C ALA A 185 -28.30 18.57 25.17
N THR A 186 -28.54 19.20 26.33
CA THR A 186 -29.66 20.12 26.54
C THR A 186 -29.13 21.50 26.93
N ILE A 187 -29.45 22.49 26.11
CA ILE A 187 -29.08 23.90 26.30
C ILE A 187 -30.36 24.65 26.69
N ASN A 188 -30.50 24.98 27.97
CA ASN A 188 -31.75 25.56 28.49
C ASN A 188 -31.90 27.04 28.17
N THR A 189 -33.11 27.55 28.44
CA THR A 189 -33.55 28.89 28.11
C THR A 189 -32.53 29.96 28.49
N THR A 190 -32.19 30.85 27.56
CA THR A 190 -31.24 31.97 27.74
C THR A 190 -29.81 31.58 28.14
N ALA A 191 -29.44 30.29 28.12
CA ALA A 191 -28.04 29.90 28.26
C ALA A 191 -27.23 30.37 27.05
N ALA A 192 -26.02 30.85 27.30
CA ALA A 192 -25.12 31.38 26.28
C ALA A 192 -23.80 30.60 26.29
N LEU A 193 -23.66 29.67 25.36
CA LEU A 193 -22.49 28.81 25.24
C LEU A 193 -21.55 29.30 24.13
N VAL A 194 -20.34 28.76 24.16
CA VAL A 194 -19.29 28.93 23.16
C VAL A 194 -18.67 27.55 22.93
N GLY A 195 -18.28 27.23 21.70
CA GLY A 195 -17.69 25.93 21.35
C GLY A 195 -18.57 25.01 20.52
N GLN A 196 -17.96 23.92 20.06
CA GLN A 196 -18.53 22.90 19.20
C GLN A 196 -19.12 21.80 20.08
N ILE A 197 -20.43 21.62 20.03
CA ILE A 197 -21.14 20.60 20.80
C ILE A 197 -21.41 19.40 19.90
N LEU A 198 -20.64 18.34 20.09
CA LEU A 198 -20.75 17.09 19.36
C LEU A 198 -21.46 16.05 20.22
N ALA A 199 -22.75 15.83 19.99
CA ALA A 199 -23.54 14.83 20.72
C ALA A 199 -23.72 13.56 19.91
N LEU A 200 -23.57 12.40 20.54
CA LEU A 200 -23.80 11.11 19.87
C LEU A 200 -25.24 10.96 19.38
N ASP A 201 -26.20 11.33 20.23
CA ASP A 201 -27.63 11.23 19.97
C ASP A 201 -28.18 12.60 19.57
N SER A 202 -28.89 13.30 20.46
CA SER A 202 -29.66 14.50 20.11
C SER A 202 -29.15 15.77 20.82
N ILE A 203 -29.44 16.92 20.22
CA ILE A 203 -29.20 18.22 20.83
C ILE A 203 -30.52 18.98 20.88
N THR A 204 -30.86 19.49 22.07
CA THR A 204 -32.05 20.33 22.28
C THR A 204 -31.60 21.70 22.76
N MET A 205 -31.90 22.73 21.98
CA MET A 205 -31.78 24.13 22.36
C MET A 205 -33.18 24.67 22.69
N ASN A 206 -33.40 25.03 23.96
CA ASN A 206 -34.65 25.62 24.41
C ASN A 206 -34.66 27.14 24.10
N THR A 207 -35.83 27.75 24.33
CA THR A 207 -36.14 29.13 23.94
C THR A 207 -35.00 30.12 24.22
N SER A 208 -34.51 30.78 23.17
CA SER A 208 -33.49 31.85 23.29
C SER A 208 -32.16 31.42 23.88
N ALA A 209 -31.82 30.12 23.87
CA ALA A 209 -30.44 29.68 24.05
C ALA A 209 -29.57 30.14 22.86
N THR A 210 -28.30 30.43 23.12
CA THR A 210 -27.35 30.87 22.11
C THR A 210 -26.05 30.04 22.14
N VAL A 211 -25.48 29.82 20.97
CA VAL A 211 -24.11 29.31 20.79
C VAL A 211 -23.36 30.35 19.96
N ASN A 212 -22.52 31.14 20.62
CA ASN A 212 -21.76 32.22 20.00
C ASN A 212 -20.33 31.71 19.76
N CYS A 213 -19.85 31.70 18.52
CA CYS A 213 -18.63 30.97 18.12
C CYS A 213 -18.69 29.48 18.44
N GLY A 214 -19.55 28.77 17.74
CA GLY A 214 -19.71 27.33 17.92
C GLY A 214 -20.71 26.69 16.98
N ALA A 215 -20.92 25.40 17.19
CA ALA A 215 -21.81 24.58 16.39
C ALA A 215 -22.54 23.55 17.24
N VAL A 216 -23.71 23.09 16.78
CA VAL A 216 -24.48 21.99 17.38
C VAL A 216 -24.56 20.83 16.41
N LEU A 217 -23.84 19.76 16.74
CA LEU A 217 -23.49 18.67 15.83
C LEU A 217 -24.00 17.34 16.43
N ALA A 218 -25.19 16.91 16.04
CA ALA A 218 -25.80 15.66 16.47
C ALA A 218 -25.46 14.51 15.50
N ARG A 219 -24.76 13.48 16.00
CA ARG A 219 -24.23 12.40 15.17
C ARG A 219 -25.29 11.42 14.70
N ASN A 220 -26.19 10.96 15.58
CA ASN A 220 -27.21 9.97 15.22
C ASN A 220 -28.63 10.51 15.35
N GLY A 221 -28.85 11.46 16.27
CA GLY A 221 -30.17 11.94 16.65
C GLY A 221 -30.53 13.31 16.08
N ALA A 222 -31.59 13.87 16.66
CA ALA A 222 -32.24 15.08 16.19
C ALA A 222 -31.58 16.34 16.74
N VAL A 223 -31.73 17.44 16.01
CA VAL A 223 -31.48 18.80 16.53
C VAL A 223 -32.81 19.51 16.68
N THR A 224 -33.14 19.94 17.89
CA THR A 224 -34.36 20.71 18.19
C THR A 224 -34.00 22.12 18.62
N LEU A 225 -34.58 23.11 17.96
CA LEU A 225 -34.34 24.54 18.15
C LEU A 225 -35.64 25.26 18.51
N ASP A 226 -35.54 26.24 19.40
CA ASP A 226 -36.59 27.19 19.75
C ASP A 226 -36.02 28.61 19.89
N THR A 227 -36.33 29.47 18.91
CA THR A 227 -35.96 30.90 18.92
C THR A 227 -34.47 31.12 19.24
N ASN A 228 -33.57 30.40 18.57
CA ASN A 228 -32.14 30.35 18.93
C ASN A 228 -31.25 31.26 18.07
N THR A 229 -30.02 31.46 18.52
CA THR A 229 -28.94 32.06 17.71
C THR A 229 -27.72 31.15 17.76
N ILE A 230 -27.23 30.74 16.60
CA ILE A 230 -26.03 29.90 16.46
C ILE A 230 -25.10 30.58 15.47
N GLU A 231 -23.86 30.83 15.87
CA GLU A 231 -22.88 31.53 15.05
C GLU A 231 -21.57 30.76 15.02
N VAL A 232 -21.18 30.30 13.83
CA VAL A 232 -19.83 29.83 13.54
C VAL A 232 -18.94 31.06 13.37
N CYS A 233 -17.78 31.05 14.01
CA CYS A 233 -16.79 32.11 13.86
C CYS A 233 -15.65 31.65 12.96
N THR A 234 -15.07 32.61 12.24
CA THR A 234 -13.78 32.44 11.57
C THR A 234 -12.68 32.38 12.62
N LEU A 235 -11.92 31.29 12.64
CA LEU A 235 -10.77 31.13 13.53
C LEU A 235 -9.58 31.93 13.01
N ALA A 236 -8.63 32.26 13.89
CA ALA A 236 -7.26 32.45 13.42
C ALA A 236 -6.80 31.13 12.81
N ALA A 237 -6.09 31.16 11.68
CA ALA A 237 -5.56 29.94 11.08
C ALA A 237 -4.67 29.24 12.12
N ALA A 238 -5.03 28.02 12.52
CA ALA A 238 -4.22 27.23 13.43
C ALA A 238 -2.88 26.93 12.74
N GLU A 239 -1.77 27.22 13.41
CA GLU A 239 -0.46 26.83 12.91
C GLU A 239 -0.30 25.31 13.08
N PHE A 240 -0.11 24.59 11.97
CA PHE A 240 0.40 23.22 12.02
C PHE A 240 1.92 23.31 12.11
N ASP A 241 2.42 23.46 13.34
CA ASP A 241 3.84 23.37 13.64
C ASP A 241 4.10 22.04 14.36
N PRO A 242 4.38 20.96 13.62
CA PRO A 242 4.81 19.72 14.23
C PRO A 242 6.26 19.90 14.64
N THR A 243 6.60 20.80 15.59
CA THR A 243 8.00 21.00 16.02
C THR A 243 8.57 19.65 16.44
N PRO A 244 9.44 19.00 15.63
CA PRO A 244 9.96 17.71 16.00
C PRO A 244 11.04 17.96 17.05
N GLU A 245 11.09 17.15 18.10
CA GLU A 245 12.39 16.95 18.75
C GLU A 245 13.33 16.33 17.69
N GLU A 246 14.57 16.82 17.59
CA GLU A 246 15.52 16.38 16.56
C GLU A 246 15.68 14.84 16.59
N GLY A 247 15.33 14.16 15.49
CA GLY A 247 15.38 12.70 15.38
C GLY A 247 14.09 11.94 15.78
N ALA A 248 12.96 12.63 15.99
CA ALA A 248 11.70 11.99 16.37
C ALA A 248 10.93 11.32 15.22
N PHE A 249 11.18 11.70 13.95
CA PHE A 249 10.47 11.17 12.78
C PHE A 249 11.42 10.46 11.81
N SER A 250 10.92 9.40 11.19
CA SER A 250 11.50 8.78 10.00
C SER A 250 11.32 9.65 8.76
N ASP A 251 11.97 9.28 7.65
CA ASP A 251 11.87 9.99 6.37
C ASP A 251 10.41 10.05 5.86
N ASN A 252 9.68 8.92 5.93
CA ASN A 252 8.27 8.85 5.52
C ASN A 252 7.37 9.74 6.39
N GLU A 253 7.55 9.72 7.71
CA GLU A 253 6.78 10.55 8.64
C GLU A 253 7.07 12.05 8.43
N SER A 254 8.35 12.39 8.20
CA SER A 254 8.80 13.74 7.90
C SER A 254 8.22 14.24 6.58
N ALA A 255 8.10 13.39 5.56
CA ALA A 255 7.49 13.74 4.29
C ALA A 255 6.00 14.08 4.45
N VAL A 256 5.25 13.31 5.23
CA VAL A 256 3.83 13.60 5.52
C VAL A 256 3.70 14.89 6.34
N ALA A 257 4.45 15.03 7.43
CA ALA A 257 4.40 16.20 8.29
C ALA A 257 4.80 17.48 7.55
N GLY A 258 5.86 17.44 6.76
CA GLY A 258 6.34 18.56 5.95
C GLY A 258 5.28 19.01 4.95
N ALA A 259 4.66 18.07 4.22
CA ALA A 259 3.62 18.40 3.26
C ALA A 259 2.37 19.04 3.89
N LEU A 260 1.98 18.60 5.09
CA LEU A 260 0.88 19.22 5.84
C LEU A 260 1.24 20.61 6.38
N SER A 261 2.48 20.79 6.84
CA SER A 261 2.98 22.08 7.34
C SER A 261 3.09 23.12 6.21
N ASP A 262 3.66 22.73 5.06
CA ASP A 262 3.77 23.59 3.88
C ASP A 262 2.39 24.03 3.39
N TYR A 263 1.40 23.12 3.36
CA TYR A 263 0.03 23.46 2.99
C TYR A 263 -0.59 24.53 3.89
N VAL A 264 -0.38 24.44 5.20
CA VAL A 264 -0.88 25.45 6.15
C VAL A 264 -0.12 26.76 6.01
N ALA A 265 1.20 26.71 5.84
CA ALA A 265 2.05 27.89 5.63
C ALA A 265 1.65 28.68 4.36
N ASP A 266 1.18 27.98 3.33
CA ASP A 266 0.64 28.59 2.10
C ASP A 266 -0.82 29.09 2.24
N GLY A 267 -1.40 29.03 3.43
CA GLY A 267 -2.74 29.52 3.75
C GLY A 267 -3.85 28.50 3.54
N GLY A 268 -3.51 27.22 3.39
CA GLY A 268 -4.47 26.12 3.36
C GLY A 268 -5.07 25.83 4.74
N GLU A 269 -6.35 25.44 4.76
CA GLU A 269 -7.03 25.00 5.98
C GLU A 269 -7.06 23.47 6.02
N LEU A 270 -6.47 22.88 7.06
CA LEU A 270 -6.51 21.44 7.29
C LEU A 270 -7.88 21.01 7.83
N PRO A 271 -8.38 19.81 7.46
CA PRO A 271 -9.55 19.26 8.13
C PRO A 271 -9.32 19.18 9.65
N THR A 272 -10.33 19.53 10.45
CA THR A 272 -10.19 19.70 11.91
C THR A 272 -9.58 18.48 12.61
N SER A 273 -9.84 17.26 12.10
CA SER A 273 -9.25 16.03 12.64
C SER A 273 -7.71 16.02 12.54
N PHE A 274 -7.11 16.51 11.45
CA PHE A 274 -5.66 16.59 11.31
C PHE A 274 -5.07 17.61 12.28
N ALA A 275 -5.67 18.79 12.38
CA ALA A 275 -5.21 19.84 13.29
C ALA A 275 -5.22 19.40 14.76
N ILE A 276 -6.30 18.72 15.20
CA ILE A 276 -6.39 18.22 16.59
C ILE A 276 -5.35 17.13 16.85
N LEU A 277 -5.10 16.23 15.89
CA LEU A 277 -4.09 15.19 16.06
C LEU A 277 -2.70 15.81 16.30
N ALA A 278 -2.32 16.76 15.45
CA ALA A 278 -1.05 17.47 15.60
C ALA A 278 -0.94 18.22 16.93
N ALA A 279 -2.00 18.92 17.35
CA ALA A 279 -1.98 19.75 18.55
C ALA A 279 -2.04 18.97 19.87
N THR A 280 -2.42 17.69 19.85
CA THR A 280 -2.71 16.93 21.09
C THR A 280 -1.86 15.69 21.30
N GLN A 281 -1.16 15.22 20.27
CA GLN A 281 -0.32 14.04 20.36
C GLN A 281 1.07 14.40 20.88
N SER A 282 1.66 13.52 21.68
CA SER A 282 3.10 13.54 21.90
C SER A 282 3.85 13.23 20.60
N GLY A 283 5.16 13.53 20.54
CA GLY A 283 5.99 13.25 19.37
C GLY A 283 5.89 11.80 18.89
N ASP A 284 6.00 10.83 19.82
CA ASP A 284 5.90 9.40 19.50
C ASP A 284 4.52 9.00 18.97
N GLU A 285 3.45 9.55 19.55
CA GLU A 285 2.07 9.28 19.10
C GLU A 285 1.79 9.89 17.72
N LEU A 286 2.36 11.06 17.45
CA LEU A 286 2.26 11.72 16.16
C LEU A 286 3.07 10.96 15.11
N ALA A 287 4.27 10.48 15.42
CA ALA A 287 5.07 9.62 14.54
C ALA A 287 4.26 8.38 14.11
N ALA A 288 3.74 7.62 15.07
CA ALA A 288 2.90 6.45 14.80
C ALA A 288 1.63 6.77 13.98
N THR A 289 1.09 7.98 14.14
CA THR A 289 -0.04 8.48 13.34
C THR A 289 0.38 8.78 11.91
N LEU A 290 1.47 9.52 11.72
CA LEU A 290 2.01 9.86 10.41
C LEU A 290 2.45 8.61 9.63
N SER A 291 3.00 7.61 10.32
CA SER A 291 3.31 6.30 9.73
C SER A 291 2.07 5.63 9.14
N GLN A 292 0.95 5.58 9.88
CA GLN A 292 -0.33 5.04 9.35
C GLN A 292 -0.92 5.89 8.21
N LEU A 293 -0.74 7.21 8.27
CA LEU A 293 -1.21 8.14 7.24
C LEU A 293 -0.31 8.18 5.99
N SER A 294 0.92 7.66 6.09
CA SER A 294 1.85 7.58 4.96
C SER A 294 1.31 6.72 3.83
N GLY A 295 0.47 5.72 4.10
CA GLY A 295 -0.05 4.82 3.08
C GLY A 295 0.99 3.83 2.52
N GLU A 296 2.00 3.44 3.31
CA GLU A 296 3.09 2.56 2.89
C GLU A 296 2.63 1.31 2.11
N VAL A 297 1.43 0.78 2.36
CA VAL A 297 0.82 -0.38 1.67
C VAL A 297 1.03 -0.44 0.15
N ALA A 298 0.98 0.71 -0.54
CA ALA A 298 1.14 0.76 -2.00
C ALA A 298 2.56 0.35 -2.47
N THR A 299 3.57 0.53 -1.62
CA THR A 299 4.97 0.21 -1.91
C THR A 299 5.22 -1.30 -2.02
N GLY A 300 4.38 -2.13 -1.39
CA GLY A 300 4.47 -3.60 -1.45
C GLY A 300 4.03 -4.22 -2.79
N VAL A 301 3.33 -3.45 -3.63
CA VAL A 301 2.74 -3.94 -4.90
C VAL A 301 3.81 -4.34 -5.90
N ALA A 302 4.72 -3.42 -6.24
CA ALA A 302 5.74 -3.63 -7.26
C ALA A 302 6.68 -4.81 -6.94
N PRO A 303 7.34 -4.90 -5.76
CA PRO A 303 8.22 -6.02 -5.44
C PRO A 303 7.47 -7.37 -5.44
N THR A 304 6.21 -7.40 -4.98
CA THR A 304 5.41 -8.64 -4.95
C THR A 304 5.08 -9.14 -6.36
N VAL A 305 4.61 -8.26 -7.25
CA VAL A 305 4.32 -8.64 -8.64
C VAL A 305 5.60 -8.95 -9.41
N MET A 306 6.70 -8.24 -9.12
CA MET A 306 8.00 -8.51 -9.74
C MET A 306 8.53 -9.90 -9.36
N GLN A 307 8.49 -10.26 -8.08
CA GLN A 307 8.85 -11.61 -7.62
C GLN A 307 8.00 -12.70 -8.28
N SER A 308 6.69 -12.46 -8.46
CA SER A 308 5.81 -13.42 -9.14
C SER A 308 6.19 -13.64 -10.61
N MET A 309 6.58 -12.58 -11.32
CA MET A 309 7.10 -12.67 -12.69
C MET A 309 8.45 -13.40 -12.74
N ASP A 310 9.32 -13.20 -11.75
CA ASP A 310 10.61 -13.88 -11.65
C ASP A 310 10.45 -15.38 -11.45
N ASP A 311 9.54 -15.82 -10.58
CA ASP A 311 9.22 -17.24 -10.40
C ASP A 311 8.71 -17.88 -11.71
N PHE A 312 7.92 -17.13 -12.48
CA PHE A 312 7.45 -17.55 -13.79
C PHE A 312 8.59 -17.64 -14.80
N LEU A 313 9.46 -16.62 -14.88
CA LEU A 313 10.62 -16.61 -15.78
C LEU A 313 11.58 -17.76 -15.50
N ASP A 314 11.86 -18.05 -14.23
CA ASP A 314 12.72 -19.18 -13.83
C ASP A 314 12.12 -20.52 -14.28
N THR A 315 10.80 -20.66 -14.17
CA THR A 315 10.07 -21.83 -14.69
C THR A 315 10.18 -21.94 -16.22
N VAL A 316 10.06 -20.81 -16.92
CA VAL A 316 10.13 -20.74 -18.39
C VAL A 316 11.54 -21.03 -18.91
N LEU A 317 12.57 -20.40 -18.35
CA LEU A 317 13.96 -20.59 -18.78
C LEU A 317 14.38 -22.05 -18.61
N ARG A 318 14.02 -22.66 -17.47
CA ARG A 318 14.21 -24.08 -17.21
C ARG A 318 13.55 -24.99 -18.26
N SER A 319 12.50 -24.56 -18.95
CA SER A 319 11.81 -25.37 -19.98
C SER A 319 12.58 -25.52 -21.27
N THR A 320 13.45 -24.55 -21.58
CA THR A 320 14.29 -24.63 -22.77
C THR A 320 15.54 -25.48 -22.55
N ARG A 321 15.91 -25.71 -21.28
CA ARG A 321 17.00 -26.60 -20.91
C ARG A 321 16.52 -28.04 -21.13
N GLN A 322 17.05 -28.72 -22.14
CA GLN A 322 16.74 -30.14 -22.35
C GLN A 322 17.00 -30.88 -21.05
N PRO A 323 15.99 -31.53 -20.44
CA PRO A 323 16.15 -32.05 -19.10
C PRO A 323 17.13 -33.25 -19.08
N PHE A 324 17.43 -33.85 -20.26
CA PHE A 324 18.33 -34.98 -20.41
C PHE A 324 19.01 -34.97 -21.78
N ALA A 325 20.18 -34.34 -21.91
CA ALA A 325 21.06 -34.69 -23.02
C ALA A 325 21.53 -36.15 -22.79
N PRO A 326 21.46 -37.07 -23.79
CA PRO A 326 22.07 -38.38 -23.64
C PRO A 326 23.53 -38.16 -23.25
N ALA A 327 24.04 -38.98 -22.32
CA ALA A 327 25.44 -38.91 -21.93
C ALA A 327 26.29 -38.88 -23.21
N VAL A 328 26.93 -37.74 -23.49
CA VAL A 328 28.01 -37.73 -24.47
C VAL A 328 28.97 -38.81 -23.98
N PRO A 329 29.30 -39.83 -24.80
CA PRO A 329 30.26 -40.84 -24.38
C PRO A 329 31.48 -40.07 -23.90
N SER A 330 31.79 -40.20 -22.61
CA SER A 330 33.07 -39.75 -22.11
C SER A 330 34.10 -40.42 -23.01
N ASP A 331 34.83 -39.64 -23.80
CA ASP A 331 36.06 -40.14 -24.39
C ASP A 331 36.83 -40.82 -23.23
N PRO A 332 37.18 -42.12 -23.32
CA PRO A 332 37.97 -42.77 -22.27
C PRO A 332 39.37 -42.18 -22.10
N GLY A 333 39.69 -41.09 -22.81
CA GLY A 333 40.87 -40.24 -22.64
C GLY A 333 40.92 -39.49 -21.31
N VAL A 334 41.13 -40.25 -20.23
CA VAL A 334 41.88 -39.95 -19.01
C VAL A 334 41.71 -38.55 -18.36
N PRO A 335 41.17 -38.47 -17.12
CA PRO A 335 41.39 -37.33 -16.24
C PRO A 335 42.74 -37.47 -15.51
N VAL A 336 43.65 -36.52 -15.71
CA VAL A 336 44.78 -36.24 -14.79
C VAL A 336 45.02 -34.73 -14.86
N GLY A 337 44.93 -33.95 -13.79
CA GLY A 337 45.46 -34.21 -12.46
C GLY A 337 46.95 -33.87 -12.50
N TRP A 338 47.37 -32.82 -11.79
CA TRP A 338 48.76 -32.41 -11.65
C TRP A 338 49.61 -33.57 -11.11
N VAL A 339 50.29 -34.29 -12.00
CA VAL A 339 51.38 -35.23 -11.69
C VAL A 339 52.44 -35.04 -12.77
N PRO A 340 53.74 -34.87 -12.43
CA PRO A 340 54.80 -34.74 -13.42
C PRO A 340 54.90 -36.01 -14.27
N GLU A 341 54.87 -35.79 -15.57
CA GLU A 341 55.10 -36.74 -16.64
C GLU A 341 56.37 -37.58 -16.41
N LYS A 342 56.18 -38.83 -15.97
CA LYS A 342 57.04 -40.00 -16.18
C LYS A 342 56.40 -41.19 -15.47
N ILE A 343 56.42 -42.36 -16.10
CA ILE A 343 55.87 -43.66 -15.66
C ILE A 343 54.47 -43.97 -16.24
N ASN A 344 54.39 -44.20 -17.55
CA ASN A 344 53.46 -45.21 -18.08
C ASN A 344 53.82 -45.78 -19.47
N ALA A 345 55.12 -45.98 -19.73
CA ALA A 345 55.61 -46.58 -20.99
C ALA A 345 56.11 -48.03 -20.82
N ALA A 346 55.76 -48.74 -19.75
CA ALA A 346 56.41 -50.01 -19.39
C ALA A 346 55.48 -51.25 -19.25
N TYR A 347 54.20 -51.17 -19.61
CA TYR A 347 53.24 -52.25 -19.34
C TYR A 347 52.33 -52.67 -20.52
N SER A 348 52.81 -52.64 -21.78
CA SER A 348 52.03 -53.15 -22.92
C SER A 348 52.78 -54.11 -23.86
N SER A 349 53.63 -55.01 -23.35
CA SER A 349 54.36 -55.97 -24.20
C SER A 349 54.35 -57.43 -23.70
N LYS A 350 53.24 -57.93 -23.13
CA LYS A 350 53.24 -59.34 -22.66
C LYS A 350 51.95 -60.15 -22.73
N TYR A 351 50.94 -59.75 -23.49
CA TYR A 351 49.81 -60.63 -23.79
C TYR A 351 49.27 -60.39 -25.20
N ASP A 352 49.92 -61.03 -26.18
CA ASP A 352 49.25 -61.44 -27.41
C ASP A 352 48.18 -62.48 -27.05
N ARG A 353 46.92 -62.04 -26.97
CA ARG A 353 45.76 -62.92 -27.01
C ARG A 353 44.84 -62.42 -28.10
N GLU A 354 44.54 -63.33 -29.03
CA GLU A 354 43.58 -63.17 -30.12
C GLU A 354 42.32 -62.42 -29.65
N ALA A 355 41.96 -61.37 -30.40
CA ALA A 355 40.74 -60.63 -30.18
C ALA A 355 39.53 -61.60 -30.28
N PRO A 356 38.66 -61.69 -29.25
CA PRO A 356 37.42 -62.43 -29.40
C PRO A 356 36.56 -61.72 -30.45
N ALA A 357 35.92 -62.52 -31.31
CA ALA A 357 35.03 -62.05 -32.38
C ALA A 357 34.03 -61.02 -31.83
N ALA A 358 33.89 -59.91 -32.55
CA ALA A 358 32.95 -58.85 -32.23
C ALA A 358 31.56 -59.45 -31.99
N ALA A 359 31.04 -59.29 -30.76
CA ALA A 359 29.64 -59.54 -30.48
C ALA A 359 28.79 -58.67 -31.42
N PRO A 360 27.67 -59.18 -31.95
CA PRO A 360 26.81 -58.38 -32.82
C PRO A 360 26.38 -57.13 -32.05
N ALA A 361 26.78 -55.96 -32.55
CA ALA A 361 26.24 -54.70 -32.08
C ALA A 361 24.74 -54.73 -32.41
N PHE A 362 23.90 -54.85 -31.38
CA PHE A 362 22.50 -54.51 -31.52
C PHE A 362 22.47 -53.02 -31.85
N ALA A 363 22.25 -52.70 -33.13
CA ALA A 363 21.92 -51.35 -33.53
C ALA A 363 20.61 -50.99 -32.83
N TYR A 364 20.69 -50.27 -31.71
CA TYR A 364 19.55 -49.51 -31.23
C TYR A 364 19.17 -48.59 -32.38
N ALA A 365 17.97 -48.79 -32.95
CA ALA A 365 17.40 -47.80 -33.85
C ALA A 365 17.48 -46.46 -33.12
N ALA A 366 18.15 -45.47 -33.74
CA ALA A 366 18.18 -44.13 -33.19
C ALA A 366 16.73 -43.72 -32.95
N ALA A 367 16.40 -43.42 -31.69
CA ALA A 367 15.07 -42.94 -31.34
C ALA A 367 14.76 -41.74 -32.25
N GLU A 368 13.55 -41.69 -32.81
CA GLU A 368 13.14 -40.54 -33.62
C GLU A 368 13.36 -39.24 -32.84
N PRO A 369 13.89 -38.18 -33.48
CA PRO A 369 14.14 -36.92 -32.80
C PRO A 369 12.82 -36.34 -32.31
N ARG A 370 12.69 -36.24 -30.98
CA ARG A 370 11.55 -35.62 -30.31
C ARG A 370 11.72 -34.11 -30.36
N ASN A 371 11.02 -33.48 -31.29
CA ASN A 371 11.20 -32.07 -31.61
C ASN A 371 10.22 -31.18 -30.84
N TRP A 372 9.20 -31.75 -30.21
CA TRP A 372 8.23 -31.02 -29.42
C TRP A 372 8.27 -31.47 -27.97
N ASP A 373 8.14 -30.50 -27.06
CA ASP A 373 7.92 -30.72 -25.64
C ASP A 373 6.73 -29.90 -25.18
N MET A 374 5.86 -30.51 -24.38
CA MET A 374 4.81 -29.81 -23.65
C MET A 374 5.02 -30.02 -22.17
N TRP A 375 4.74 -29.00 -21.37
CA TRP A 375 4.92 -29.10 -19.93
C TRP A 375 3.87 -28.32 -19.15
N LEU A 376 3.68 -28.76 -17.91
CA LEU A 376 2.87 -28.13 -16.88
C LEU A 376 3.70 -28.04 -15.60
N SER A 377 3.71 -26.87 -14.95
CA SER A 377 4.44 -26.63 -13.72
C SER A 377 3.55 -25.93 -12.70
N GLY A 378 3.61 -26.39 -11.44
CA GLY A 378 3.24 -25.58 -10.29
C GLY A 378 4.49 -24.90 -9.72
N TYR A 379 4.35 -23.68 -9.21
CA TYR A 379 5.41 -22.97 -8.51
C TYR A 379 4.86 -22.13 -7.38
N GLY A 380 5.73 -21.75 -6.45
CA GLY A 380 5.41 -20.81 -5.40
C GLY A 380 6.66 -20.34 -4.67
N SER A 381 6.52 -19.23 -3.97
CA SER A 381 7.61 -18.59 -3.25
C SER A 381 7.11 -17.89 -2.00
N ARG A 382 8.05 -17.62 -1.10
CA ARG A 382 7.91 -16.69 0.01
C ARG A 382 9.15 -15.82 0.08
N ASN A 383 8.94 -14.51 0.06
CA ASN A 383 9.97 -13.49 0.14
C ASN A 383 9.71 -12.61 1.36
N VAL A 384 10.78 -12.28 2.09
CA VAL A 384 10.78 -11.34 3.21
C VAL A 384 11.86 -10.29 2.93
N ILE A 385 11.49 -9.02 3.04
CA ILE A 385 12.42 -7.88 2.98
C ILE A 385 12.25 -7.10 4.27
N ASP A 386 13.34 -6.99 5.05
CA ASP A 386 13.35 -6.27 6.31
C ASP A 386 13.06 -4.78 6.07
N GLY A 387 12.32 -4.17 7.01
CA GLY A 387 12.05 -2.73 7.00
C GLY A 387 13.26 -1.90 7.46
N ASP A 388 13.21 -0.59 7.19
CA ASP A 388 14.19 0.39 7.65
C ASP A 388 13.50 1.44 8.52
N ALA A 389 13.84 1.44 9.81
CA ALA A 389 13.25 2.37 10.78
C ALA A 389 13.61 3.84 10.52
N SER A 390 14.76 4.13 9.90
CA SER A 390 15.13 5.50 9.52
C SER A 390 14.29 6.01 8.35
N MET A 391 13.96 5.12 7.41
CA MET A 391 13.03 5.39 6.32
C MET A 391 11.58 5.45 6.80
N GLY A 392 11.25 4.68 7.84
CA GLY A 392 9.89 4.49 8.33
C GLY A 392 9.13 3.46 7.50
N SER A 393 9.82 2.40 7.06
CA SER A 393 9.24 1.31 6.30
C SER A 393 9.13 0.03 7.15
N GLY A 394 8.02 -0.68 7.05
CA GLY A 394 7.80 -1.98 7.70
C GLY A 394 8.41 -3.15 6.93
N GLU A 395 8.59 -4.29 7.60
CA GLU A 395 8.98 -5.55 6.95
C GLU A 395 7.90 -5.96 5.93
N LEU A 396 8.31 -6.23 4.69
CA LEU A 396 7.44 -6.72 3.63
C LEU A 396 7.56 -8.25 3.54
N THR A 397 6.47 -8.96 3.82
CA THR A 397 6.35 -10.39 3.53
C THR A 397 5.44 -10.60 2.32
N SER A 398 5.95 -11.26 1.28
CA SER A 398 5.20 -11.63 0.08
C SER A 398 5.14 -13.14 -0.10
N ASN A 399 3.99 -13.67 -0.49
CA ASN A 399 3.83 -15.06 -0.91
C ASN A 399 3.30 -15.11 -2.34
N ASN A 400 3.74 -16.11 -3.10
CA ASN A 400 3.27 -16.33 -4.47
C ASN A 400 2.93 -17.80 -4.70
N ARG A 401 1.91 -18.04 -5.51
CA ARG A 401 1.55 -19.37 -6.01
C ARG A 401 1.06 -19.27 -7.44
N GLY A 402 1.55 -20.13 -8.31
CA GLY A 402 1.16 -20.10 -9.71
C GLY A 402 1.22 -21.44 -10.40
N VAL A 403 0.54 -21.49 -11.54
CA VAL A 403 0.58 -22.61 -12.48
C VAL A 403 0.99 -22.06 -13.84
N ALA A 404 1.93 -22.71 -14.48
CA ALA A 404 2.41 -22.39 -15.81
C ALA A 404 2.33 -23.61 -16.73
N ALA A 405 2.06 -23.36 -18.00
CA ALA A 405 2.14 -24.37 -19.04
C ALA A 405 2.87 -23.80 -20.25
N GLY A 406 3.54 -24.66 -21.00
CA GLY A 406 4.27 -24.22 -22.17
C GLY A 406 4.50 -25.31 -23.21
N LEU A 407 4.88 -24.86 -24.39
CA LEU A 407 5.23 -25.66 -25.54
C LEU A 407 6.62 -25.23 -26.01
N VAL A 408 7.52 -26.18 -26.21
CA VAL A 408 8.88 -25.93 -26.69
C VAL A 408 9.11 -26.71 -27.99
N TYR A 409 9.63 -26.03 -28.99
CA TYR A 409 10.03 -26.60 -30.26
C TYR A 409 11.56 -26.62 -30.38
N SER A 410 12.12 -27.80 -30.66
CA SER A 410 13.56 -28.02 -30.84
C SER A 410 13.80 -28.63 -32.22
N PRO A 411 14.15 -27.83 -33.26
CA PRO A 411 14.30 -28.31 -34.64
C PRO A 411 15.53 -29.21 -34.88
N GLY A 412 16.43 -29.32 -33.90
CA GLY A 412 17.77 -29.88 -34.07
C GLY A 412 18.86 -28.83 -33.85
N ASP A 413 20.13 -29.23 -33.91
CA ASP A 413 21.30 -28.34 -33.80
C ASP A 413 21.43 -27.58 -32.47
N GLY A 414 20.82 -28.08 -31.39
CA GLY A 414 20.89 -27.47 -30.06
C GLY A 414 20.06 -26.18 -29.90
N ALA A 415 19.17 -25.86 -30.84
CA ALA A 415 18.23 -24.74 -30.71
C ALA A 415 16.89 -25.19 -30.10
N SER A 416 16.29 -24.35 -29.26
CA SER A 416 14.96 -24.54 -28.69
C SER A 416 14.22 -23.20 -28.59
N PHE A 417 12.91 -23.22 -28.83
CA PHE A 417 12.03 -22.04 -28.77
C PHE A 417 10.76 -22.38 -28.00
N GLY A 418 10.44 -21.59 -26.98
CA GLY A 418 9.30 -21.80 -26.10
C GLY A 418 8.24 -20.70 -26.19
N LEU A 419 6.98 -21.10 -26.03
CA LEU A 419 5.86 -20.24 -25.72
C LEU A 419 5.25 -20.73 -24.41
N SER A 420 4.97 -19.83 -23.47
CA SER A 420 4.49 -20.21 -22.14
C SER A 420 3.46 -19.22 -21.61
N LEU A 421 2.51 -19.72 -20.84
CA LEU A 421 1.47 -18.95 -20.17
C LEU A 421 1.41 -19.33 -18.69
N SER A 422 1.12 -18.38 -17.82
CA SER A 422 0.89 -18.65 -16.40
C SER A 422 -0.25 -17.83 -15.82
N SER A 423 -0.94 -18.42 -14.85
CA SER A 423 -1.79 -17.70 -13.90
C SER A 423 -1.17 -17.84 -12.50
N ALA A 424 -1.06 -16.73 -11.79
CA ALA A 424 -0.48 -16.66 -10.46
C ALA A 424 -1.36 -15.81 -9.53
N LYS A 425 -1.37 -16.17 -8.25
CA LYS A 425 -1.92 -15.35 -7.19
C LYS A 425 -0.82 -15.06 -6.18
N SER A 426 -0.65 -13.80 -5.84
CA SER A 426 0.30 -13.35 -4.83
C SER A 426 -0.42 -12.54 -3.76
N ASP A 427 0.10 -12.58 -2.54
CA ASP A 427 -0.34 -11.78 -1.42
C ASP A 427 0.87 -11.16 -0.71
N PHE A 428 0.69 -10.01 -0.10
CA PHE A 428 1.69 -9.37 0.72
C PHE A 428 1.09 -8.71 1.95
N ASP A 429 1.92 -8.59 2.98
CA ASP A 429 1.64 -7.92 4.24
C ASP A 429 2.84 -7.06 4.61
N ILE A 430 2.57 -5.87 5.15
CA ILE A 430 3.58 -4.98 5.72
C ILE A 430 3.37 -4.95 7.24
N ALA A 431 4.47 -5.15 7.97
CA ALA A 431 4.47 -5.18 9.43
C ALA A 431 3.86 -3.94 10.09
N ASP A 432 3.59 -4.04 11.39
CA ASP A 432 3.00 -2.97 12.21
C ASP A 432 1.61 -2.48 11.75
N GLY A 433 0.94 -3.29 10.92
CA GLY A 433 -0.39 -2.98 10.42
C GLY A 433 -0.42 -1.92 9.31
N ALA A 434 0.73 -1.64 8.69
CA ALA A 434 0.86 -0.64 7.61
C ALA A 434 0.05 -0.99 6.35
N GLY A 435 -0.36 -2.26 6.21
CA GLY A 435 -1.38 -2.70 5.26
C GLY A 435 -1.04 -4.03 4.60
N SER A 436 -1.95 -4.50 3.75
CA SER A 436 -1.78 -5.74 2.99
C SER A 436 -2.32 -5.58 1.57
N GLY A 437 -1.98 -6.51 0.69
CA GLY A 437 -2.54 -6.54 -0.64
C GLY A 437 -2.48 -7.92 -1.29
N GLU A 438 -3.24 -8.07 -2.36
CA GLU A 438 -3.26 -9.26 -3.20
C GLU A 438 -3.20 -8.89 -4.67
N SER A 439 -2.69 -9.82 -5.48
CA SER A 439 -2.75 -9.70 -6.93
C SER A 439 -3.07 -11.03 -7.60
N ASP A 440 -3.92 -10.95 -8.62
CA ASP A 440 -4.18 -12.01 -9.58
C ASP A 440 -3.51 -11.65 -10.91
N SER A 441 -2.52 -12.45 -11.32
CA SER A 441 -1.64 -12.17 -12.44
C SER A 441 -1.78 -13.19 -13.57
N LEU A 442 -1.73 -12.68 -14.80
CA LEU A 442 -1.62 -13.48 -16.03
C LEU A 442 -0.32 -13.11 -16.74
N PHE A 443 0.54 -14.11 -16.96
CA PHE A 443 1.83 -13.94 -17.62
C PHE A 443 1.93 -14.72 -18.93
N LEU A 444 2.61 -14.14 -19.91
CA LEU A 444 2.93 -14.74 -21.21
C LEU A 444 4.43 -14.59 -21.45
N ALA A 445 5.13 -15.65 -21.85
CA ALA A 445 6.54 -15.60 -22.18
C ALA A 445 6.87 -16.26 -23.52
N LEU A 446 7.87 -15.69 -24.17
CA LEU A 446 8.63 -16.30 -25.27
C LEU A 446 10.02 -16.61 -24.75
N SER A 447 10.53 -17.80 -25.06
CA SER A 447 11.88 -18.20 -24.66
C SER A 447 12.65 -18.81 -25.82
N ALA A 448 13.97 -18.66 -25.79
CA ALA A 448 14.85 -19.25 -26.78
C ALA A 448 16.15 -19.70 -26.11
N ARG A 449 16.70 -20.81 -26.61
CA ARG A 449 18.01 -21.31 -26.21
C ARG A 449 18.75 -21.81 -27.44
N LYS A 450 20.07 -21.58 -27.46
CA LYS A 450 20.98 -22.14 -28.46
C LYS A 450 22.22 -22.69 -27.77
N ALA A 451 22.39 -24.00 -27.82
CA ALA A 451 23.62 -24.70 -27.44
C ALA A 451 24.56 -24.85 -28.66
N MET A 452 25.85 -24.60 -28.44
CA MET A 452 26.94 -24.61 -29.40
C MET A 452 28.16 -25.27 -28.73
N ASP A 453 28.23 -26.60 -28.78
CA ASP A 453 29.23 -27.41 -28.08
C ASP A 453 29.29 -27.11 -26.57
N ALA A 454 30.36 -26.45 -26.12
CA ALA A 454 30.54 -26.07 -24.72
C ALA A 454 29.79 -24.76 -24.36
N PHE A 455 29.44 -23.93 -25.34
CA PHE A 455 28.81 -22.64 -25.11
C PHE A 455 27.29 -22.74 -25.24
N TYR A 456 26.54 -21.97 -24.46
CA TYR A 456 25.13 -21.71 -24.73
C TYR A 456 24.77 -20.26 -24.50
N VAL A 457 23.70 -19.84 -25.17
CA VAL A 457 22.94 -18.63 -24.84
C VAL A 457 21.48 -19.01 -24.69
N GLU A 458 20.83 -18.46 -23.69
CA GLU A 458 19.38 -18.56 -23.51
C GLU A 458 18.80 -17.22 -23.10
N GLY A 459 17.51 -17.06 -23.33
CA GLY A 459 16.80 -15.89 -22.87
C GLY A 459 15.29 -16.04 -22.97
N ALA A 460 14.60 -15.15 -22.27
CA ALA A 460 13.16 -15.06 -22.27
C ALA A 460 12.71 -13.60 -22.25
N LEU A 461 11.56 -13.35 -22.85
CA LEU A 461 10.81 -12.10 -22.78
C LEU A 461 9.40 -12.44 -22.29
N ALA A 462 8.97 -11.81 -21.21
CA ALA A 462 7.68 -12.01 -20.58
C ALA A 462 6.89 -10.72 -20.48
N PHE A 463 5.57 -10.84 -20.59
CA PHE A 463 4.58 -9.78 -20.42
C PHE A 463 3.58 -10.23 -19.37
N GLY A 464 3.13 -9.29 -18.55
CA GLY A 464 2.19 -9.54 -17.48
C GLY A 464 1.11 -8.50 -17.38
N ARG A 465 -0.06 -8.95 -16.92
CA ARG A 465 -1.14 -8.11 -16.45
C ARG A 465 -1.58 -8.62 -15.08
N SER A 466 -1.68 -7.72 -14.13
CA SER A 466 -1.89 -8.02 -12.72
C SER A 466 -3.00 -7.15 -12.18
N ASP A 467 -4.14 -7.74 -11.82
CA ASP A 467 -5.18 -7.05 -11.07
C ASP A 467 -4.77 -7.06 -9.60
N ILE A 468 -4.83 -5.90 -8.95
CA ILE A 468 -4.27 -5.63 -7.62
C ILE A 468 -5.37 -5.04 -6.73
N SER A 469 -5.44 -5.55 -5.50
CA SER A 469 -6.24 -4.99 -4.42
C SER A 469 -5.36 -4.75 -3.21
N THR A 470 -5.44 -3.57 -2.60
CA THR A 470 -4.76 -3.23 -1.35
C THR A 470 -5.78 -2.93 -0.26
N ASP A 471 -5.50 -3.29 0.98
CA ASP A 471 -6.28 -2.97 2.17
C ASP A 471 -5.38 -2.28 3.21
N ARG A 472 -5.81 -1.10 3.69
CA ARG A 472 -5.11 -0.30 4.71
C ARG A 472 -6.05 0.01 5.87
N THR A 473 -5.54 -0.09 7.09
CA THR A 473 -6.30 0.27 8.29
C THR A 473 -5.65 1.47 8.97
N VAL A 474 -6.44 2.49 9.29
CA VAL A 474 -6.04 3.67 10.07
C VAL A 474 -6.80 3.63 11.38
N THR A 475 -6.09 3.65 12.50
CA THR A 475 -6.66 3.49 13.84
C THR A 475 -6.76 4.81 14.62
N VAL A 476 -6.36 5.91 13.99
CA VAL A 476 -6.13 7.22 14.60
C VAL A 476 -7.42 7.89 15.10
N ALA A 477 -8.55 7.65 14.42
CA ALA A 477 -9.86 8.22 14.73
C ALA A 477 -10.95 7.13 14.87
N GLY A 478 -10.59 6.00 15.46
CA GLY A 478 -11.34 4.76 15.32
C GLY A 478 -10.75 3.90 14.21
N GLU A 479 -11.43 2.80 13.88
CA GLU A 479 -10.94 1.85 12.88
C GLU A 479 -11.50 2.17 11.48
N ASP A 480 -10.74 2.94 10.72
CA ASP A 480 -11.03 3.26 9.33
C ASP A 480 -10.33 2.26 8.42
N ARG A 481 -11.07 1.66 7.48
CA ARG A 481 -10.53 0.69 6.53
C ARG A 481 -10.69 1.20 5.11
N PHE A 482 -9.59 1.24 4.38
CA PHE A 482 -9.49 1.73 3.01
C PHE A 482 -9.09 0.59 2.09
N THR A 483 -9.64 0.58 0.87
CA THR A 483 -9.24 -0.35 -0.18
C THR A 483 -8.91 0.39 -1.47
N GLY A 484 -7.87 -0.07 -2.17
CA GLY A 484 -7.42 0.47 -3.45
C GLY A 484 -7.37 -0.62 -4.50
N GLU A 485 -7.83 -0.32 -5.71
CA GLU A 485 -7.84 -1.25 -6.84
C GLU A 485 -7.05 -0.65 -8.01
N ALA A 486 -6.18 -1.45 -8.62
CA ALA A 486 -5.43 -1.08 -9.81
C ALA A 486 -5.17 -2.29 -10.70
N THR A 487 -4.93 -2.05 -12.00
CA THR A 487 -4.42 -3.08 -12.91
C THR A 487 -3.06 -2.65 -13.42
N ALA A 488 -2.01 -3.39 -13.06
CA ALA A 488 -0.66 -3.13 -13.50
C ALA A 488 -0.29 -3.94 -14.74
N ASP A 489 0.53 -3.33 -15.60
CA ASP A 489 1.15 -4.01 -16.75
C ASP A 489 2.65 -4.17 -16.46
N SER A 490 3.19 -5.36 -16.73
CA SER A 490 4.60 -5.66 -16.51
C SER A 490 5.28 -6.25 -17.74
N VAL A 491 6.58 -6.00 -17.86
CA VAL A 491 7.46 -6.59 -18.88
C VAL A 491 8.76 -6.99 -18.21
N ALA A 492 9.24 -8.18 -18.53
CA ALA A 492 10.50 -8.69 -18.01
C ALA A 492 11.29 -9.41 -19.09
N ALA A 493 12.61 -9.31 -19.03
CA ALA A 493 13.53 -9.99 -19.92
C ALA A 493 14.69 -10.56 -19.12
N HIS A 494 15.15 -11.74 -19.51
CA HIS A 494 16.37 -12.33 -18.97
C HIS A 494 17.18 -12.92 -20.12
N VAL A 495 18.49 -12.72 -20.07
CA VAL A 495 19.45 -13.33 -21.00
C VAL A 495 20.61 -13.89 -20.20
N GLU A 496 20.99 -15.12 -20.50
CA GLU A 496 22.11 -15.81 -19.88
C GLU A 496 23.01 -16.44 -20.94
N ALA A 497 24.32 -16.37 -20.72
CA ALA A 497 25.32 -17.10 -21.49
C ALA A 497 26.24 -17.89 -20.57
N GLY A 498 26.57 -19.12 -20.95
CA GLY A 498 27.43 -19.98 -20.16
C GLY A 498 28.38 -20.83 -21.00
N TYR A 499 29.48 -21.27 -20.38
CA TYR A 499 30.52 -22.05 -21.04
C TYR A 499 30.90 -23.27 -20.18
N ARG A 500 30.67 -24.47 -20.70
CA ARG A 500 30.89 -25.74 -19.99
C ARG A 500 32.37 -26.13 -19.98
N ILE A 501 32.92 -26.29 -18.77
CA ILE A 501 34.28 -26.74 -18.48
C ILE A 501 34.20 -28.00 -17.62
N GLY A 502 34.22 -29.16 -18.28
CA GLY A 502 33.98 -30.44 -17.60
C GLY A 502 32.55 -30.51 -17.04
N ARG A 503 32.41 -30.55 -15.71
CA ARG A 503 31.12 -30.57 -15.00
C ARG A 503 30.65 -29.19 -14.53
N PHE A 504 31.52 -28.19 -14.60
CA PHE A 504 31.22 -26.82 -14.18
C PHE A 504 30.84 -26.00 -15.39
N THR A 505 29.90 -25.09 -15.21
CA THR A 505 29.46 -24.16 -16.25
C THR A 505 29.37 -22.77 -15.64
N PRO A 506 30.46 -21.98 -15.67
CA PRO A 506 30.39 -20.56 -15.42
C PRO A 506 29.38 -19.89 -16.35
N PHE A 507 28.59 -18.97 -15.81
CA PHE A 507 27.59 -18.22 -16.56
C PHE A 507 27.54 -16.76 -16.13
N ALA A 508 27.07 -15.93 -17.04
CA ALA A 508 26.73 -14.53 -16.80
C ALA A 508 25.31 -14.27 -17.32
N GLY A 509 24.52 -13.60 -16.50
CA GLY A 509 23.12 -13.26 -16.76
C GLY A 509 22.86 -11.78 -16.61
N LEU A 510 21.84 -11.29 -17.32
CA LEU A 510 21.25 -9.97 -17.14
C LEU A 510 19.73 -10.13 -17.13
N ARG A 511 19.09 -9.61 -16.10
CA ARG A 511 17.64 -9.54 -15.93
C ARG A 511 17.22 -8.09 -15.89
N ALA A 512 16.17 -7.75 -16.62
CA ALA A 512 15.58 -6.42 -16.61
C ALA A 512 14.06 -6.57 -16.51
N GLN A 513 13.45 -5.79 -15.63
CA GLN A 513 12.01 -5.82 -15.44
C GLN A 513 11.46 -4.41 -15.23
N SER A 514 10.23 -4.19 -15.69
CA SER A 514 9.48 -2.99 -15.37
C SER A 514 8.02 -3.32 -15.13
N ILE A 515 7.42 -2.65 -14.15
CA ILE A 515 5.99 -2.67 -13.87
C ILE A 515 5.47 -1.25 -13.87
N LYS A 516 4.33 -1.04 -14.52
CA LYS A 516 3.62 0.23 -14.49
C LYS A 516 2.28 0.04 -13.79
N THR A 517 2.08 0.79 -12.73
CA THR A 517 0.82 0.86 -11.99
C THR A 517 0.16 2.21 -12.31
N PRO A 518 -1.09 2.24 -12.83
CA PRO A 518 -1.78 3.49 -13.07
C PRO A 518 -2.14 4.19 -11.75
N ALA A 519 -2.45 5.49 -11.81
CA ALA A 519 -2.96 6.23 -10.67
C ALA A 519 -4.30 5.61 -10.21
N TYR A 520 -4.49 5.52 -8.90
CA TYR A 520 -5.72 5.03 -8.30
C TYR A 520 -6.02 5.79 -7.00
N SER A 521 -7.22 5.64 -6.48
CA SER A 521 -7.63 6.27 -5.22
C SER A 521 -8.24 5.23 -4.33
N GLU A 522 -8.02 5.38 -3.03
CA GLU A 522 -8.65 4.55 -2.04
C GLU A 522 -10.14 4.85 -1.95
N THR A 523 -10.89 3.82 -1.58
CA THR A 523 -12.30 3.90 -1.25
C THR A 523 -12.50 3.42 0.17
N LEU A 524 -13.44 4.04 0.89
CA LEU A 524 -13.77 3.68 2.25
C LEU A 524 -14.56 2.36 2.26
N ARG A 525 -14.03 1.37 2.99
CA ARG A 525 -14.70 0.09 3.24
C ARG A 525 -15.55 0.14 4.52
N SER A 526 -15.05 0.82 5.55
CA SER A 526 -15.75 1.07 6.82
C SER A 526 -15.06 2.19 7.59
N GLY A 527 -15.82 2.92 8.42
CA GLY A 527 -15.28 4.03 9.22
C GLY A 527 -15.61 5.39 8.61
N ALA A 528 -14.64 6.30 8.57
CA ALA A 528 -14.73 7.60 7.93
C ALA A 528 -13.66 7.79 6.85
N ASP A 529 -13.97 8.60 5.83
CA ASP A 529 -13.14 8.77 4.63
C ASP A 529 -12.06 9.86 4.75
N THR A 530 -11.94 10.49 5.91
CA THR A 530 -11.07 11.67 6.14
C THR A 530 -9.60 11.42 5.78
N PHE A 531 -9.10 10.20 5.97
CA PHE A 531 -7.69 9.81 5.77
C PHE A 531 -7.43 8.99 4.50
N GLY A 532 -8.39 8.96 3.57
CA GLY A 532 -8.22 8.25 2.30
C GLY A 532 -7.16 8.90 1.42
N LEU A 533 -6.41 8.09 0.68
CA LEU A 533 -5.31 8.52 -0.18
C LEU A 533 -5.61 8.36 -1.68
N ARG A 534 -4.92 9.17 -2.47
CA ARG A 534 -4.72 8.98 -3.91
C ARG A 534 -3.26 8.67 -4.18
N TYR A 535 -3.03 7.66 -5.00
CA TYR A 535 -1.69 7.26 -5.45
C TYR A 535 -1.50 7.68 -6.90
N GLU A 536 -0.35 8.29 -7.19
CA GLU A 536 0.01 8.69 -8.54
C GLU A 536 0.42 7.50 -9.41
N ALA A 537 0.39 7.69 -10.73
CA ALA A 537 0.82 6.66 -11.65
C ALA A 537 2.34 6.47 -11.55
N GLU A 538 2.78 5.23 -11.38
CA GLU A 538 4.18 4.91 -11.11
C GLU A 538 4.72 3.86 -12.09
N THR A 539 6.02 3.92 -12.39
CA THR A 539 6.73 2.87 -13.11
C THR A 539 7.98 2.46 -12.35
N ARG A 540 7.98 1.24 -11.80
CA ARG A 540 9.13 0.64 -11.13
C ARG A 540 9.96 -0.16 -12.11
N ARG A 541 11.27 -0.19 -11.87
CA ARG A 541 12.25 -0.89 -12.70
C ARG A 541 13.22 -1.67 -11.83
N SER A 542 13.74 -2.75 -12.38
CA SER A 542 14.86 -3.50 -11.84
C SER A 542 15.78 -3.86 -13.00
N LEU A 543 17.09 -3.74 -12.77
CA LEU A 543 18.14 -4.16 -13.67
C LEU A 543 19.19 -4.90 -12.85
N ARG A 544 19.26 -6.21 -13.05
CA ARG A 544 20.09 -7.11 -12.25
C ARG A 544 21.10 -7.84 -13.12
N SER A 545 22.36 -7.82 -12.72
CA SER A 545 23.38 -8.73 -13.28
C SER A 545 23.56 -9.95 -12.40
N GLU A 546 23.92 -11.07 -13.01
CA GLU A 546 24.18 -12.34 -12.32
C GLU A 546 25.50 -12.94 -12.83
N LEU A 547 26.38 -13.34 -11.92
CA LEU A 547 27.62 -14.06 -12.24
C LEU A 547 27.68 -15.31 -11.38
N GLY A 548 27.73 -16.47 -12.02
CA GLY A 548 27.60 -17.73 -11.31
C GLY A 548 28.31 -18.91 -11.94
N VAL A 549 28.19 -20.04 -11.24
CA VAL A 549 28.65 -21.34 -11.68
C VAL A 549 27.56 -22.37 -11.46
N ALA A 550 27.28 -23.14 -12.50
CA ALA A 550 26.42 -24.31 -12.43
C ALA A 550 27.25 -25.59 -12.39
N PHE A 551 26.74 -26.59 -11.70
CA PHE A 551 27.28 -27.93 -11.64
C PHE A 551 26.16 -28.92 -11.97
N GLU A 552 26.42 -29.84 -12.91
CA GLU A 552 25.45 -30.87 -13.30
C GLU A 552 26.05 -32.27 -13.11
N TRP A 553 25.35 -33.13 -12.36
CA TRP A 553 25.59 -34.56 -12.37
C TRP A 553 24.79 -35.20 -13.52
N PRO A 554 25.45 -35.74 -14.54
CA PRO A 554 24.74 -36.41 -15.62
C PRO A 554 24.04 -37.67 -15.09
N ALA A 555 22.88 -37.98 -15.66
CA ALA A 555 22.25 -39.27 -15.45
C ALA A 555 23.20 -40.38 -15.93
N GLY A 556 23.61 -41.27 -15.02
CA GLY A 556 24.21 -42.55 -15.43
C GLY A 556 23.19 -43.40 -16.21
N ALA A 557 23.62 -44.49 -16.83
CA ALA A 557 22.77 -45.38 -17.64
C ALA A 557 21.39 -45.65 -17.00
N SER A 558 20.32 -45.53 -17.82
CA SER A 558 18.87 -45.76 -17.59
C SER A 558 18.32 -45.67 -16.15
N ASN A 559 17.34 -44.80 -15.92
CA ASN A 559 16.60 -44.59 -14.66
C ASN A 559 17.37 -43.93 -13.49
N ARG A 560 18.43 -43.16 -13.74
CA ARG A 560 19.07 -42.34 -12.69
C ARG A 560 18.63 -40.88 -12.76
N PRO A 561 18.36 -40.23 -11.61
CA PRO A 561 17.99 -38.82 -11.59
C PRO A 561 19.16 -37.94 -12.06
N THR A 562 18.85 -36.84 -12.75
CA THR A 562 19.77 -35.72 -12.96
C THR A 562 19.73 -34.82 -11.75
N LEU A 563 20.90 -34.35 -11.32
CA LEU A 563 21.03 -33.39 -10.23
C LEU A 563 21.80 -32.17 -10.74
N GLY A 564 21.27 -30.99 -10.45
CA GLY A 564 21.89 -29.72 -10.79
C GLY A 564 22.01 -28.83 -9.56
N LEU A 565 23.12 -28.12 -9.44
CA LEU A 565 23.34 -27.07 -8.46
C LEU A 565 23.79 -25.80 -9.19
N ARG A 566 23.33 -24.64 -8.75
CA ARG A 566 23.80 -23.34 -9.22
C ARG A 566 24.06 -22.44 -8.03
N ALA A 567 25.12 -21.65 -8.13
CA ALA A 567 25.39 -20.54 -7.21
C ALA A 567 25.77 -19.31 -8.04
N ALA A 568 25.19 -18.16 -7.74
CA ALA A 568 25.53 -16.89 -8.39
C ALA A 568 25.54 -15.74 -7.39
N TRP A 569 26.41 -14.77 -7.64
CA TRP A 569 26.25 -13.43 -7.08
C TRP A 569 25.41 -12.61 -8.04
N ALA A 570 24.54 -11.79 -7.48
CA ALA A 570 23.74 -10.85 -8.22
C ALA A 570 23.88 -9.44 -7.69
N HIS A 571 23.79 -8.47 -8.61
CA HIS A 571 23.84 -7.05 -8.30
C HIS A 571 22.70 -6.30 -8.98
N GLU A 572 21.87 -5.62 -8.18
CA GLU A 572 20.81 -4.70 -8.61
C GLU A 572 21.39 -3.30 -8.85
N PHE A 573 21.07 -2.73 -10.00
CA PHE A 573 21.55 -1.40 -10.41
C PHE A 573 20.53 -0.29 -10.19
N GLU A 574 19.24 -0.62 -10.13
CA GLU A 574 18.18 0.35 -9.86
C GLU A 574 18.07 0.65 -8.36
N GLU A 575 17.61 1.85 -8.03
CA GLU A 575 17.35 2.29 -6.67
C GLU A 575 15.87 2.16 -6.33
N GLY A 576 15.57 1.94 -5.04
CA GLY A 576 14.21 2.02 -4.54
C GLY A 576 13.77 3.47 -4.48
N ASP A 577 13.14 3.97 -5.54
CA ASP A 577 12.61 5.34 -5.54
C ASP A 577 11.43 5.48 -4.56
N ALA A 578 11.13 6.68 -4.08
CA ALA A 578 9.91 6.95 -3.33
C ALA A 578 8.72 7.11 -4.29
N SER A 579 7.50 6.82 -3.83
CA SER A 579 6.28 7.02 -4.63
C SER A 579 5.33 8.05 -4.03
N ASP A 580 4.87 8.96 -4.88
CA ASP A 580 4.02 10.08 -4.49
C ASP A 580 2.56 9.67 -4.28
N ARG A 581 1.95 10.32 -3.30
CA ARG A 581 0.53 10.19 -2.95
C ARG A 581 0.02 11.48 -2.31
N SER A 582 -1.30 11.62 -2.26
CA SER A 582 -2.00 12.80 -1.72
C SER A 582 -3.21 12.38 -0.89
N PHE A 583 -3.61 13.20 0.08
CA PHE A 583 -4.88 13.00 0.79
C PHE A 583 -6.06 13.35 -0.11
N LEU A 584 -7.13 12.56 -0.09
CA LEU A 584 -8.35 12.84 -0.85
C LEU A 584 -9.11 14.07 -0.34
N THR A 585 -8.89 14.43 0.92
CA THR A 585 -9.54 15.53 1.63
C THR A 585 -8.74 16.83 1.59
N ILE A 586 -7.46 16.79 1.23
CA ILE A 586 -6.57 17.95 1.19
C ILE A 586 -6.15 18.17 -0.27
N PRO A 587 -6.57 19.27 -0.91
CA PRO A 587 -6.27 19.51 -2.32
C PRO A 587 -4.78 19.85 -2.51
N ASP A 588 -4.21 19.37 -3.63
CA ASP A 588 -2.90 19.77 -4.15
C ASP A 588 -1.70 19.57 -3.21
N VAL A 589 -1.81 18.66 -2.23
CA VAL A 589 -0.72 18.27 -1.32
C VAL A 589 -0.26 16.85 -1.64
N SER A 590 0.99 16.70 -2.07
CA SER A 590 1.61 15.39 -2.32
C SER A 590 2.85 15.19 -1.47
N PHE A 591 3.11 13.94 -1.08
CA PHE A 591 4.30 13.56 -0.33
C PHE A 591 4.84 12.22 -0.83
N PRO A 592 6.17 12.06 -0.89
CA PRO A 592 6.82 10.81 -1.27
C PRO A 592 6.87 9.84 -0.09
N VAL A 593 6.71 8.54 -0.36
CA VAL A 593 6.92 7.49 0.63
C VAL A 593 7.67 6.32 0.02
N SER A 594 8.63 5.80 0.77
CA SER A 594 9.45 4.66 0.40
C SER A 594 9.04 3.43 1.21
N GLY A 595 9.23 2.24 0.64
CA GLY A 595 8.97 0.97 1.30
C GLY A 595 10.24 0.14 1.44
N ALA A 596 10.12 -1.03 2.09
CA ALA A 596 11.22 -1.98 2.23
C ALA A 596 11.85 -2.32 0.87
N THR A 597 13.16 -2.09 0.76
CA THR A 597 13.93 -2.29 -0.48
C THR A 597 15.02 -3.30 -0.25
N ARG A 598 15.15 -4.29 -1.15
CA ARG A 598 16.19 -5.32 -1.10
C ARG A 598 17.58 -4.71 -1.27
N ASP A 599 18.54 -5.19 -0.50
CA ASP A 599 19.96 -4.87 -0.66
C ASP A 599 20.45 -5.23 -2.07
N ARG A 600 21.33 -4.38 -2.62
CA ARG A 600 21.75 -4.51 -4.02
C ARG A 600 22.45 -5.82 -4.34
N ASP A 601 23.19 -6.37 -3.37
CA ASP A 601 23.98 -7.57 -3.55
C ASP A 601 23.29 -8.78 -2.93
N ALA A 602 23.08 -9.82 -3.74
CA ALA A 602 22.41 -11.04 -3.32
C ALA A 602 23.17 -12.30 -3.73
N LEU A 603 23.12 -13.32 -2.89
CA LEU A 603 23.53 -14.69 -3.20
C LEU A 603 22.33 -15.48 -3.69
N LEU A 604 22.45 -16.01 -4.92
CA LEU A 604 21.51 -16.93 -5.52
C LEU A 604 22.00 -18.36 -5.38
N LEU A 605 21.13 -19.25 -4.90
CA LEU A 605 21.38 -20.69 -4.81
C LEU A 605 20.22 -21.45 -5.45
N SER A 606 20.52 -22.46 -6.27
CA SER A 606 19.48 -23.31 -6.86
C SER A 606 19.89 -24.76 -6.82
N ALA A 607 18.94 -25.63 -6.50
CA ALA A 607 19.07 -27.07 -6.58
C ALA A 607 17.94 -27.65 -7.43
N SER A 608 18.28 -28.50 -8.38
CA SER A 608 17.33 -29.12 -9.30
C SER A 608 17.49 -30.63 -9.35
N VAL A 609 16.38 -31.35 -9.44
CA VAL A 609 16.36 -32.81 -9.65
C VAL A 609 15.37 -33.16 -10.75
N GLY A 610 15.74 -34.08 -11.64
CA GLY A 610 14.88 -34.51 -12.74
C GLY A 610 14.97 -36.00 -13.03
N MET A 611 13.89 -36.56 -13.56
CA MET A 611 13.81 -37.93 -14.06
C MET A 611 13.01 -37.99 -15.35
N ALA A 612 13.49 -38.74 -16.34
CA ALA A 612 12.75 -39.06 -17.56
C ALA A 612 12.60 -40.56 -17.76
N ALA A 613 11.48 -40.93 -18.35
CA ALA A 613 11.21 -42.27 -18.85
C ALA A 613 11.50 -42.33 -20.36
N GLY A 614 11.87 -43.50 -20.85
CA GLY A 614 12.17 -43.72 -22.28
C GLY A 614 10.99 -43.42 -23.22
N ASN A 615 9.76 -43.38 -22.69
CA ASN A 615 8.54 -43.04 -23.44
C ASN A 615 8.33 -41.53 -23.65
N GLY A 616 9.21 -40.66 -23.14
CA GLY A 616 9.15 -39.20 -23.35
C GLY A 616 8.52 -38.42 -22.21
N VAL A 617 7.98 -39.10 -21.20
CA VAL A 617 7.47 -38.46 -19.98
C VAL A 617 8.64 -38.09 -19.07
N TYR A 618 8.60 -36.90 -18.48
CA TYR A 618 9.53 -36.50 -17.44
C TYR A 618 8.85 -35.77 -16.28
N ILE A 619 9.56 -35.74 -15.16
CA ILE A 619 9.26 -34.92 -14.00
C ILE A 619 10.54 -34.27 -13.51
N ASP A 620 10.50 -32.99 -13.19
CA ASP A 620 11.63 -32.30 -12.59
C ASP A 620 11.19 -31.18 -11.64
N GLY A 621 11.98 -30.94 -10.60
CA GLY A 621 11.69 -29.96 -9.57
C GLY A 621 12.90 -29.15 -9.19
N THR A 622 12.66 -27.92 -8.76
CA THR A 622 13.69 -26.98 -8.31
C THR A 622 13.32 -26.35 -6.97
N VAL A 623 14.35 -26.02 -6.20
CA VAL A 623 14.27 -25.10 -5.08
C VAL A 623 15.33 -24.03 -5.32
N ASN A 624 14.95 -22.77 -5.23
CA ASN A 624 15.84 -21.63 -5.31
C ASN A 624 15.79 -20.87 -3.99
N GLY A 625 16.93 -20.31 -3.59
CA GLY A 625 17.02 -19.36 -2.50
C GLY A 625 17.79 -18.13 -2.95
N GLU A 626 17.29 -16.96 -2.58
CA GLU A 626 17.96 -15.69 -2.78
C GLU A 626 18.12 -14.99 -1.43
N TYR A 627 19.35 -14.57 -1.12
CA TYR A 627 19.68 -13.99 0.18
C TYR A 627 20.50 -12.73 -0.02
N SER A 628 20.04 -11.61 0.54
CA SER A 628 20.78 -10.35 0.60
C SER A 628 21.07 -9.99 2.06
N GLY A 629 21.60 -8.81 2.36
CA GLY A 629 21.85 -8.38 3.74
C GLY A 629 20.57 -8.16 4.55
N ASN A 630 19.46 -7.86 3.89
CA ASN A 630 18.17 -7.53 4.50
C ASN A 630 16.97 -8.27 3.87
N SER A 631 17.20 -9.32 3.06
CA SER A 631 16.11 -10.06 2.43
C SER A 631 16.39 -11.55 2.31
N SER A 632 15.31 -12.34 2.32
CA SER A 632 15.35 -13.76 1.98
C SER A 632 14.15 -14.16 1.14
N ASP A 633 14.42 -14.84 0.03
CA ASP A 633 13.41 -15.49 -0.81
C ASP A 633 13.70 -16.99 -0.87
N LEU A 634 12.64 -17.79 -0.75
CA LEU A 634 12.64 -19.22 -1.00
C LEU A 634 11.53 -19.55 -1.99
N SER A 635 11.92 -19.99 -3.18
CA SER A 635 11.00 -20.39 -4.24
C SER A 635 11.20 -21.85 -4.63
N GLY A 636 10.15 -22.45 -5.18
CA GLY A 636 10.18 -23.82 -5.64
C GLY A 636 9.21 -24.07 -6.79
N SER A 637 9.55 -25.02 -7.65
CA SER A 637 8.68 -25.42 -8.75
C SER A 637 8.75 -26.93 -9.00
N LEU A 638 7.64 -27.50 -9.44
CA LEU A 638 7.53 -28.90 -9.87
C LEU A 638 6.87 -28.94 -11.24
N ARG A 639 7.56 -29.56 -12.19
CA ARG A 639 7.13 -29.66 -13.58
C ARG A 639 7.02 -31.10 -14.04
N ILE A 640 6.00 -31.36 -14.85
CA ILE A 640 5.81 -32.60 -15.59
C ILE A 640 5.71 -32.24 -17.07
N GLY A 641 6.32 -33.05 -17.93
CA GLY A 641 6.25 -32.82 -19.36
C GLY A 641 6.32 -34.09 -20.20
N TYR A 642 6.10 -33.90 -21.49
CA TYR A 642 6.05 -34.96 -22.49
C TYR A 642 6.70 -34.51 -23.80
N GLN A 643 7.69 -35.28 -24.25
CA GLN A 643 8.43 -35.05 -25.48
C GLN A 643 8.02 -36.05 -26.56
N TRP A 644 7.78 -35.57 -27.80
CA TRP A 644 7.43 -36.40 -28.95
C TRP A 644 8.03 -35.93 -30.27
#